data_AF-A0A7L6BDB2-F1
#
_entry.id   AF-A0A7L6BDB2-F1
#
_cell.length_a   1.000
_cell.length_b   1.000
_cell.length_c   1.000
_cell.angle_alpha   90.00
_cell.angle_beta   90.00
_cell.angle_gamma   90.00
#
_symmetry.space_group_name_H-M   'P 1'
#
loop_
_entity.id
_entity.type
_entity.pdbx_description
1 polymer ?
#
loop_
_entity_poly.entity_id
_entity_poly.type
_entity_poly.pdbx_seq_one_letter_code
_entity_poly.pdbx_strand_id
1 'polypeptide(L)'
;MTETNLGTESRTAVIDNGSFGTREITFSTGRLARQAAGSVVAQLGETVVLSATTAGKQPRESFDFFPLTVDVEERMYAAGRIPGSFFRREGRPSEDAILTCRLIDRPLRPSFVKGLRNEVQVVETVLALDPQHPYDVVAINAASMSTKLSGLPFSGPIGATRVAHVDGQWVAFPTLEELARATFDMVVAGRTLADGEVAIMMVEAEATPNAVALISDGATAPTEEIVASGLEAAKPAIRELCRAQSELAEVAAKPVSEFPVFLDYQDDVYDAVADVARADVTEALKIAGKADREEALDRIKAKVAEELTGRFEGREKELSAAFRSLTKSEVRNRVLREQVRIDGRGPRDIRPLSAEVGVLPRVHGSALFERGETQILGVTTLNMLRMEQMVDTLSPENRKRYMHNYNFPPYSTGETGRVGSPKRREIGHGALAERALIPVLPSREEFPYAIRQVSEALGSNGSTSMGSVCASTLGLLSAGVPLKAPVAGIAMGLISDEVDGKTQYVTLTDILGAEDAFGDMDFKVAGTRDFVTALQLDTKLDGIPSDVLAAALQQAHEARQTILDVMQRAIEAPAEMSDYAPRVTTVKIPVDKIGMVIGPKGQTINAIQDETGAEISIEDDGTIYVGATNGPSAQAAVDRINGIANPTLPKVGERFLGTVVKTAAFGAFISLLPGRDGLLHISKVGDGKRVEKVEDFLNVGDKVEVEIADIDARGKIYLDKIRPEGAEAPAAGEAAGGERPAGRDRGGDRGPRGDRGGDRGGDRGGERRSEGGEGGDRPRRRTRHS
;
A
#
# COMPACT_ATOMS: atom_id res chain seq x y z
N MET A 1 -28.72 -4.74 -20.25
CA MET A 1 -28.26 -5.43 -19.02
C MET A 1 -29.20 -6.62 -18.81
N THR A 2 -28.73 -7.83 -19.10
CA THR A 2 -29.49 -9.03 -18.73
C THR A 2 -29.36 -9.18 -17.22
N GLU A 3 -30.43 -8.89 -16.48
CA GLU A 3 -30.55 -9.27 -15.06
C GLU A 3 -30.30 -10.78 -14.97
N THR A 4 -29.07 -11.13 -14.63
CA THR A 4 -28.69 -12.53 -14.48
C THR A 4 -29.14 -12.89 -13.09
N ASN A 5 -30.42 -13.22 -12.91
CA ASN A 5 -30.94 -13.54 -11.58
C ASN A 5 -30.27 -14.83 -11.08
N LEU A 6 -29.30 -14.66 -10.18
CA LEU A 6 -28.54 -15.73 -9.54
C LEU A 6 -29.25 -16.26 -8.28
N GLY A 7 -30.53 -15.93 -8.09
CA GLY A 7 -31.40 -16.40 -7.02
C GLY A 7 -32.80 -16.78 -7.50
N THR A 8 -33.62 -17.25 -6.57
CA THR A 8 -35.08 -17.36 -6.72
C THR A 8 -35.80 -16.20 -6.04
N GLU A 9 -35.19 -15.63 -5.01
CA GLU A 9 -35.65 -14.43 -4.30
C GLU A 9 -34.54 -13.38 -4.34
N SER A 10 -34.91 -12.11 -4.49
CA SER A 10 -33.97 -11.00 -4.51
C SER A 10 -34.52 -9.70 -3.92
N ARG A 11 -33.63 -8.89 -3.33
CA ARG A 11 -33.92 -7.51 -2.88
C ARG A 11 -32.76 -6.59 -3.26
N THR A 12 -33.08 -5.34 -3.56
CA THR A 12 -32.11 -4.34 -3.97
C THR A 12 -32.11 -3.16 -3.01
N ALA A 13 -30.92 -2.75 -2.59
CA ALA A 13 -30.66 -1.50 -1.89
C ALA A 13 -30.27 -0.44 -2.93
N VAL A 14 -30.94 0.71 -2.91
CA VAL A 14 -30.71 1.81 -3.87
C VAL A 14 -30.10 3.00 -3.14
N ILE A 15 -28.85 3.32 -3.44
CA ILE A 15 -28.10 4.40 -2.80
C ILE A 15 -27.95 5.56 -3.78
N ASP A 16 -28.54 6.71 -3.44
CA ASP A 16 -28.48 7.93 -4.23
C ASP A 16 -27.30 8.82 -3.78
N ASN A 17 -26.32 9.03 -4.66
CA ASN A 17 -25.19 9.94 -4.43
C ASN A 17 -25.39 11.30 -5.11
N GLY A 18 -26.60 11.65 -5.55
CA GLY A 18 -26.90 12.91 -6.21
C GLY A 18 -26.18 13.03 -7.55
N SER A 19 -25.28 14.03 -7.68
CA SER A 19 -24.52 14.27 -8.91
C SER A 19 -23.58 13.14 -9.31
N PHE A 20 -23.20 12.26 -8.37
CA PHE A 20 -22.37 11.07 -8.61
C PHE A 20 -23.19 9.84 -9.04
N GLY A 21 -24.50 10.02 -9.25
CA GLY A 21 -25.43 8.99 -9.70
C GLY A 21 -25.85 8.02 -8.60
N THR A 22 -26.48 6.94 -9.01
CA THR A 22 -27.06 5.94 -8.12
C THR A 22 -26.19 4.68 -8.11
N ARG A 23 -26.16 3.97 -6.97
CA ARG A 23 -25.52 2.67 -6.79
C ARG A 23 -26.57 1.67 -6.31
N GLU A 24 -26.59 0.49 -6.92
CA GLU A 24 -27.57 -0.56 -6.58
C GLU A 24 -26.85 -1.82 -6.14
N ILE A 25 -27.24 -2.34 -4.98
CA ILE A 25 -26.74 -3.61 -4.47
C ILE A 25 -27.90 -4.59 -4.39
N THR A 26 -27.80 -5.65 -5.17
CA THR A 26 -28.82 -6.70 -5.23
C THR A 26 -28.35 -7.94 -4.48
N PHE A 27 -29.15 -8.39 -3.52
CA PHE A 27 -28.98 -9.64 -2.80
C PHE A 27 -29.89 -10.70 -3.39
N SER A 28 -29.35 -11.86 -3.73
CA SER A 28 -30.06 -12.98 -4.34
C SER A 28 -29.80 -14.29 -3.58
N THR A 29 -30.83 -15.09 -3.30
CA THR A 29 -30.67 -16.38 -2.60
C THR A 29 -31.54 -17.48 -3.21
N GLY A 30 -31.36 -18.73 -2.74
CA GLY A 30 -32.19 -19.88 -3.12
C GLY A 30 -31.71 -20.68 -4.34
N ARG A 31 -30.70 -20.22 -5.07
CA ARG A 31 -30.14 -20.93 -6.24
C ARG A 31 -28.79 -21.61 -5.96
N LEU A 32 -27.81 -20.87 -5.46
CA LEU A 32 -26.45 -21.35 -5.24
C LEU A 32 -26.24 -21.86 -3.81
N ALA A 33 -25.26 -22.75 -3.63
CA ALA A 33 -24.78 -23.28 -2.34
C ALA A 33 -25.88 -23.69 -1.33
N ARG A 34 -26.97 -24.31 -1.81
CA ARG A 34 -28.16 -24.68 -1.00
C ARG A 34 -27.91 -25.59 0.21
N GLN A 35 -26.74 -26.23 0.27
CA GLN A 35 -26.33 -27.07 1.41
C GLN A 35 -25.79 -26.26 2.59
N ALA A 36 -25.41 -25.00 2.39
CA ALA A 36 -24.97 -24.12 3.46
C ALA A 36 -26.13 -23.82 4.43
N ALA A 37 -25.78 -23.40 5.65
CA ALA A 37 -26.79 -22.93 6.60
C ALA A 37 -27.48 -21.68 6.04
N GLY A 38 -26.73 -20.73 5.50
CA GLY A 38 -27.26 -19.64 4.68
C GLY A 38 -26.35 -19.34 3.51
N SER A 39 -26.92 -18.86 2.39
CA SER A 39 -26.14 -18.45 1.23
C SER A 39 -26.82 -17.30 0.51
N VAL A 40 -26.01 -16.37 0.01
CA VAL A 40 -26.47 -15.23 -0.79
C VAL A 40 -25.44 -14.92 -1.87
N VAL A 41 -25.90 -14.36 -2.97
CA VAL A 41 -25.08 -13.65 -3.95
C VAL A 41 -25.38 -12.17 -3.79
N ALA A 42 -24.37 -11.36 -3.50
CA ALA A 42 -24.46 -9.91 -3.56
C ALA A 42 -23.84 -9.40 -4.86
N GLN A 43 -24.52 -8.45 -5.50
CA GLN A 43 -24.09 -7.89 -6.78
C GLN A 43 -24.14 -6.37 -6.75
N LEU A 44 -23.03 -5.72 -7.17
CA LEU A 44 -22.90 -4.28 -7.43
C LEU A 44 -22.40 -4.12 -8.86
N GLY A 45 -23.24 -3.62 -9.77
CA GLY A 45 -22.90 -3.59 -11.20
C GLY A 45 -22.55 -4.99 -11.72
N GLU A 46 -21.34 -5.18 -12.22
CA GLU A 46 -20.81 -6.49 -12.67
C GLU A 46 -19.96 -7.21 -11.60
N THR A 47 -19.73 -6.59 -10.44
CA THR A 47 -19.08 -7.25 -9.30
C THR A 47 -20.06 -8.19 -8.60
N VAL A 48 -19.69 -9.46 -8.47
CA VAL A 48 -20.54 -10.54 -7.91
C VAL A 48 -19.76 -11.29 -6.84
N VAL A 49 -20.28 -11.32 -5.62
CA VAL A 49 -19.71 -12.06 -4.49
C VAL A 49 -20.71 -13.10 -4.00
N LEU A 50 -20.28 -14.36 -3.92
CA LEU A 50 -21.03 -15.44 -3.27
C LEU A 50 -20.57 -15.57 -1.82
N SER A 51 -21.52 -15.46 -0.89
CA SER A 51 -21.31 -15.76 0.52
C SER A 51 -22.04 -17.06 0.91
N ALA A 52 -21.36 -17.90 1.67
CA ALA A 52 -21.94 -19.08 2.29
C ALA A 52 -21.53 -19.19 3.76
N THR A 53 -22.54 -19.22 4.64
CA THR A 53 -22.37 -19.41 6.07
C THR A 53 -22.72 -20.84 6.47
N THR A 54 -21.85 -21.48 7.24
CA THR A 54 -22.07 -22.81 7.84
C THR A 54 -21.79 -22.79 9.33
N ALA A 55 -22.43 -23.71 10.05
CA ALA A 55 -22.22 -23.90 11.47
C ALA A 55 -22.06 -25.38 11.82
N GLY A 56 -21.10 -25.68 12.69
CA GLY A 56 -20.92 -27.01 13.27
C GLY A 56 -22.12 -27.39 14.12
N LYS A 57 -22.57 -28.64 14.01
CA LYS A 57 -23.71 -29.14 14.81
C LYS A 57 -23.38 -29.28 16.30
N GLN A 58 -22.11 -29.56 16.61
CA GLN A 58 -21.64 -29.77 17.97
C GLN A 58 -20.77 -28.57 18.40
N PRO A 59 -20.92 -28.06 19.62
CA PRO A 59 -20.05 -27.02 20.16
C PRO A 59 -18.63 -27.56 20.40
N ARG A 60 -17.64 -26.67 20.35
CA ARG A 60 -16.26 -26.96 20.75
C ARG A 60 -16.09 -26.62 22.23
N GLU A 61 -16.45 -27.56 23.10
CA GLU A 61 -16.42 -27.37 24.56
C GLU A 61 -15.01 -27.07 25.12
N SER A 62 -13.95 -27.45 24.41
CA SER A 62 -12.57 -27.16 24.80
C SER A 62 -12.15 -25.71 24.56
N PHE A 63 -12.92 -24.93 23.80
CA PHE A 63 -12.59 -23.54 23.49
C PHE A 63 -13.21 -22.58 24.50
N ASP A 64 -12.42 -21.62 24.96
CA ASP A 64 -12.82 -20.50 25.81
C ASP A 64 -13.20 -19.24 25.00
N PHE A 65 -13.26 -19.35 23.67
CA PHE A 65 -13.64 -18.28 22.75
C PHE A 65 -14.66 -18.75 21.72
N PHE A 66 -15.33 -17.81 21.05
CA PHE A 66 -16.25 -18.09 19.94
C PHE A 66 -15.47 -18.36 18.63
N PRO A 67 -15.49 -19.59 18.08
CA PRO A 67 -14.73 -19.94 16.88
C PRO A 67 -15.44 -19.52 15.58
N LEU A 68 -15.52 -18.20 15.37
CA LEU A 68 -15.85 -17.61 14.07
C LEU A 68 -14.62 -17.55 13.17
N THR A 69 -14.75 -18.08 11.96
CA THR A 69 -13.75 -17.99 10.88
C THR A 69 -14.39 -17.34 9.65
N VAL A 70 -13.76 -16.30 9.13
CA VAL A 70 -14.14 -15.68 7.85
C VAL A 70 -13.04 -15.95 6.83
N ASP A 71 -13.40 -16.39 5.63
CA ASP A 71 -12.45 -16.60 4.53
C ASP A 71 -12.93 -15.85 3.29
N VAL A 72 -12.00 -15.18 2.61
CA VAL A 72 -12.24 -14.46 1.36
C VAL A 72 -11.39 -15.09 0.29
N GLU A 73 -12.05 -15.66 -0.71
CA GLU A 73 -11.45 -16.38 -1.81
C GLU A 73 -11.54 -15.52 -3.08
N GLU A 74 -10.45 -14.82 -3.37
CA GLU A 74 -10.27 -14.18 -4.67
C GLU A 74 -10.07 -15.25 -5.74
N ARG A 75 -10.83 -15.14 -6.83
CA ARG A 75 -10.69 -16.01 -7.99
C ARG A 75 -10.25 -15.16 -9.17
N MET A 76 -9.10 -15.46 -9.76
CA MET A 76 -8.54 -14.63 -10.84
C MET A 76 -9.42 -14.62 -12.08
N TYR A 77 -10.24 -15.67 -12.26
CA TYR A 77 -11.27 -15.68 -13.30
C TYR A 77 -12.32 -14.58 -13.13
N ALA A 78 -12.50 -14.01 -11.93
CA ALA A 78 -13.42 -12.90 -11.70
C ALA A 78 -13.04 -11.65 -12.50
N ALA A 79 -11.74 -11.50 -12.79
CA ALA A 79 -11.18 -10.49 -13.69
C ALA A 79 -10.76 -11.06 -15.05
N GLY A 80 -11.21 -12.28 -15.41
CA GLY A 80 -10.84 -12.95 -16.67
C GLY A 80 -9.36 -13.33 -16.79
N ARG A 81 -8.63 -13.46 -15.68
CA ARG A 81 -7.18 -13.73 -15.65
C ARG A 81 -6.88 -15.16 -15.20
N ILE A 82 -5.79 -15.74 -15.72
CA ILE A 82 -5.16 -16.96 -15.18
C ILE A 82 -4.09 -16.50 -14.17
N PRO A 83 -4.01 -17.08 -12.96
CA PRO A 83 -3.01 -16.69 -11.96
C PRO A 83 -1.58 -16.77 -12.49
N GLY A 84 -0.75 -15.75 -12.21
CA GLY A 84 0.67 -15.70 -12.60
C GLY A 84 1.57 -16.65 -11.82
N SER A 85 1.05 -17.25 -10.74
CA SER A 85 1.75 -18.24 -9.90
C SER A 85 2.30 -19.41 -10.74
N PHE A 86 3.37 -20.05 -10.27
CA PHE A 86 4.02 -21.18 -10.96
C PHE A 86 3.04 -22.30 -11.33
N PHE A 87 2.03 -22.55 -10.48
CA PHE A 87 1.02 -23.60 -10.67
C PHE A 87 -0.20 -23.16 -11.48
N ARG A 88 -0.28 -21.88 -11.90
CA ARG A 88 -1.45 -21.29 -12.58
C ARG A 88 -2.76 -21.50 -11.80
N ARG A 89 -2.65 -21.43 -10.47
CA ARG A 89 -3.73 -21.60 -9.51
C ARG A 89 -3.55 -20.63 -8.35
N GLU A 90 -4.65 -20.14 -7.80
CA GLU A 90 -4.67 -19.33 -6.60
C GLU A 90 -4.06 -20.12 -5.43
N GLY A 91 -3.24 -19.43 -4.62
CA GLY A 91 -2.43 -20.04 -3.58
C GLY A 91 -2.80 -19.53 -2.20
N ARG A 92 -1.83 -18.92 -1.51
CA ARG A 92 -2.09 -18.29 -0.22
C ARG A 92 -2.98 -17.05 -0.42
N PRO A 93 -3.84 -16.72 0.56
CA PRO A 93 -4.62 -15.48 0.52
C PRO A 93 -3.74 -14.24 0.33
N SER A 94 -4.22 -13.31 -0.48
CA SER A 94 -3.62 -12.00 -0.68
C SER A 94 -3.76 -11.12 0.57
N GLU A 95 -3.05 -10.00 0.60
CA GLU A 95 -3.23 -8.98 1.64
C GLU A 95 -4.67 -8.46 1.65
N ASP A 96 -5.21 -8.08 0.49
CA ASP A 96 -6.61 -7.63 0.32
C ASP A 96 -7.64 -8.64 0.83
N ALA A 97 -7.45 -9.93 0.52
CA ALA A 97 -8.32 -10.99 1.00
C ALA A 97 -8.29 -11.09 2.53
N ILE A 98 -7.10 -11.02 3.14
CA ILE A 98 -6.93 -11.08 4.60
C ILE A 98 -7.52 -9.83 5.28
N LEU A 99 -7.30 -8.64 4.72
CA LEU A 99 -7.87 -7.40 5.22
C LEU A 99 -9.39 -7.41 5.12
N THR A 100 -9.94 -7.89 4.01
CA THR A 100 -11.39 -8.06 3.83
C THR A 100 -11.96 -9.07 4.83
N CYS A 101 -11.29 -10.20 5.09
CA CYS A 101 -11.70 -11.13 6.16
C CYS A 101 -11.83 -10.40 7.50
N ARG A 102 -10.90 -9.49 7.81
CA ARG A 102 -10.93 -8.71 9.05
C ARG A 102 -12.04 -7.67 9.05
N LEU A 103 -12.27 -6.97 7.95
CA LEU A 103 -13.38 -6.02 7.80
C LEU A 103 -14.75 -6.68 7.99
N ILE A 104 -14.88 -7.95 7.59
CA ILE A 104 -16.09 -8.75 7.82
C ILE A 104 -16.17 -9.25 9.27
N ASP A 105 -15.09 -9.84 9.80
CA ASP A 105 -15.08 -10.45 11.14
C ASP A 105 -15.39 -9.44 12.25
N ARG A 106 -14.82 -8.24 12.17
CA ARG A 106 -14.94 -7.19 13.20
C ARG A 106 -16.39 -6.81 13.54
N PRO A 107 -17.27 -6.48 12.58
CA PRO A 107 -18.67 -6.19 12.89
C PRO A 107 -19.53 -7.46 13.09
N LEU A 108 -19.20 -8.60 12.47
CA LEU A 108 -19.97 -9.84 12.63
C LEU A 108 -19.79 -10.47 14.01
N ARG A 109 -18.55 -10.57 14.50
CA ARG A 109 -18.18 -11.25 15.75
C ARG A 109 -18.97 -10.79 16.98
N PRO A 110 -19.12 -9.48 17.29
CA PRO A 110 -19.90 -9.01 18.43
C PRO A 110 -21.42 -9.17 18.23
N SER A 111 -21.88 -9.47 17.01
CA SER A 111 -23.30 -9.61 16.68
C SER A 111 -23.84 -11.02 16.91
N PHE A 112 -23.01 -11.98 17.29
CA PHE A 112 -23.48 -13.29 17.74
C PHE A 112 -23.81 -13.27 19.23
N VAL A 113 -24.76 -14.11 19.64
CA VAL A 113 -25.06 -14.30 21.06
C VAL A 113 -23.80 -14.69 21.86
N LYS A 114 -23.62 -14.08 23.03
CA LYS A 114 -22.51 -14.42 23.94
C LYS A 114 -22.57 -15.89 24.33
N GLY A 115 -21.41 -16.50 24.50
CA GLY A 115 -21.28 -17.91 24.91
C GLY A 115 -21.53 -18.93 23.80
N LEU A 116 -21.71 -18.50 22.55
CA LEU A 116 -21.73 -19.42 21.41
C LEU A 116 -20.34 -20.08 21.24
N ARG A 117 -20.32 -21.40 21.16
CA ARG A 117 -19.09 -22.22 21.01
C ARG A 117 -19.10 -23.14 19.78
N ASN A 118 -20.14 -23.07 18.96
CA ASN A 118 -20.18 -23.75 17.68
C ASN A 118 -19.21 -23.08 16.70
N GLU A 119 -18.49 -23.88 15.93
CA GLU A 119 -17.69 -23.38 14.80
C GLU A 119 -18.63 -22.77 13.78
N VAL A 120 -18.42 -21.49 13.46
CA VAL A 120 -19.12 -20.77 12.41
C VAL A 120 -18.09 -20.39 11.37
N GLN A 121 -18.35 -20.75 10.12
CA GLN A 121 -17.51 -20.38 8.98
C GLN A 121 -18.33 -19.57 7.99
N VAL A 122 -17.80 -18.41 7.59
CA VAL A 122 -18.35 -17.55 6.55
C VAL A 122 -17.34 -17.49 5.43
N VAL A 123 -17.70 -18.00 4.25
CA VAL A 123 -16.82 -18.04 3.08
C VAL A 123 -17.37 -17.12 2.00
N GLU A 124 -16.59 -16.10 1.67
CA GLU A 124 -16.81 -15.19 0.56
C GLU A 124 -16.00 -15.67 -0.65
N THR A 125 -16.63 -15.72 -1.83
CA THR A 125 -15.95 -16.00 -3.10
C THR A 125 -16.28 -14.90 -4.09
N VAL A 126 -15.26 -14.19 -4.56
CA VAL A 126 -15.41 -13.18 -5.62
C VAL A 126 -15.56 -13.90 -6.96
N LEU A 127 -16.75 -13.89 -7.54
CA LEU A 127 -17.08 -14.63 -8.75
C LEU A 127 -16.87 -13.81 -10.03
N ALA A 128 -17.16 -12.51 -9.95
CA ALA A 128 -16.93 -11.52 -11.00
C ALA A 128 -16.54 -10.20 -10.35
N LEU A 129 -15.68 -9.44 -11.01
CA LEU A 129 -15.24 -8.13 -10.53
C LEU A 129 -15.33 -7.12 -11.67
N ASP A 130 -16.19 -6.12 -11.48
CA ASP A 130 -16.12 -4.89 -12.24
C ASP A 130 -14.85 -4.13 -11.83
N PRO A 131 -13.92 -3.83 -12.75
CA PRO A 131 -12.69 -3.14 -12.41
C PRO A 131 -12.92 -1.73 -11.85
N GLN A 132 -14.12 -1.16 -11.97
CA GLN A 132 -14.44 0.16 -11.40
C GLN A 132 -14.73 0.12 -9.90
N HIS A 133 -15.00 -1.04 -9.31
CA HIS A 133 -15.52 -1.15 -7.95
C HIS A 133 -14.67 -2.08 -7.07
N PRO A 134 -14.26 -1.63 -5.87
CA PRO A 134 -13.75 -2.53 -4.84
C PRO A 134 -14.81 -3.55 -4.41
N TYR A 135 -14.41 -4.80 -4.15
CA TYR A 135 -15.36 -5.86 -3.77
C TYR A 135 -15.62 -5.98 -2.27
N ASP A 136 -14.75 -5.41 -1.44
CA ASP A 136 -14.71 -5.62 0.02
C ASP A 136 -16.04 -5.30 0.71
N VAL A 137 -16.63 -4.15 0.43
CA VAL A 137 -17.91 -3.73 1.01
C VAL A 137 -19.09 -4.55 0.46
N VAL A 138 -19.00 -5.05 -0.78
CA VAL A 138 -19.98 -6.02 -1.30
C VAL A 138 -19.90 -7.33 -0.52
N ALA A 139 -18.69 -7.79 -0.21
CA ALA A 139 -18.45 -9.00 0.57
C ALA A 139 -18.93 -8.87 2.03
N ILE A 140 -18.79 -7.71 2.68
CA ILE A 140 -19.34 -7.50 4.04
C ILE A 140 -20.86 -7.64 4.06
N ASN A 141 -21.54 -7.01 3.10
CA ASN A 141 -23.00 -7.12 3.02
C ASN A 141 -23.44 -8.56 2.66
N ALA A 142 -22.69 -9.26 1.79
CA ALA A 142 -22.95 -10.67 1.48
C ALA A 142 -22.79 -11.58 2.70
N ALA A 143 -21.72 -11.40 3.47
CA ALA A 143 -21.45 -12.11 4.72
C ALA A 143 -22.57 -11.92 5.75
N SER A 144 -22.98 -10.66 5.97
CA SER A 144 -24.10 -10.33 6.84
C SER A 144 -25.38 -11.06 6.42
N MET A 145 -25.73 -10.97 5.14
CA MET A 145 -26.98 -11.52 4.64
C MET A 145 -26.97 -13.07 4.64
N SER A 146 -25.87 -13.72 4.23
CA SER A 146 -25.78 -15.19 4.32
C SER A 146 -25.84 -15.68 5.77
N THR A 147 -25.24 -14.93 6.71
CA THR A 147 -25.33 -15.21 8.14
C THR A 147 -26.76 -15.02 8.64
N LYS A 148 -27.46 -13.96 8.25
CA LYS A 148 -28.86 -13.72 8.63
C LYS A 148 -29.79 -14.81 8.13
N LEU A 149 -29.57 -15.34 6.92
CA LEU A 149 -30.36 -16.45 6.36
C LEU A 149 -30.10 -17.80 7.05
N SER A 150 -29.01 -17.92 7.81
CA SER A 150 -28.52 -19.21 8.31
C SER A 150 -29.34 -19.82 9.45
N GLY A 151 -30.17 -19.03 10.13
CA GLY A 151 -30.85 -19.43 11.37
C GLY A 151 -29.93 -19.45 12.59
N LEU A 152 -28.74 -18.86 12.52
CA LEU A 152 -27.87 -18.67 13.68
C LEU A 152 -28.39 -17.54 14.61
N PRO A 153 -28.08 -17.59 15.92
CA PRO A 153 -28.42 -16.53 16.87
C PRO A 153 -27.53 -15.30 16.64
N PHE A 154 -27.88 -14.54 15.60
CA PHE A 154 -27.14 -13.40 15.06
C PHE A 154 -28.03 -12.16 14.99
N SER A 155 -27.60 -11.09 15.66
CA SER A 155 -28.28 -9.80 15.81
C SER A 155 -28.02 -8.83 14.65
N GLY A 156 -28.00 -9.34 13.42
CA GLY A 156 -27.98 -8.53 12.20
C GLY A 156 -29.39 -8.29 11.61
N PRO A 157 -29.49 -7.70 10.41
CA PRO A 157 -28.40 -7.52 9.44
C PRO A 157 -27.44 -6.38 9.80
N ILE A 158 -26.23 -6.48 9.26
CA ILE A 158 -25.19 -5.45 9.26
C ILE A 158 -25.12 -4.89 7.84
N GLY A 159 -25.24 -3.58 7.71
CA GLY A 159 -25.00 -2.85 6.47
C GLY A 159 -23.59 -2.28 6.50
N ALA A 160 -22.88 -2.35 5.37
CA ALA A 160 -21.56 -1.75 5.24
C ALA A 160 -21.43 -0.97 3.93
N THR A 161 -20.83 0.21 4.00
CA THR A 161 -20.59 1.06 2.84
C THR A 161 -19.17 1.59 2.89
N ARG A 162 -18.60 1.87 1.72
CA ARG A 162 -17.44 2.74 1.58
C ARG A 162 -17.95 4.14 1.29
N VAL A 163 -17.54 5.14 2.06
CA VAL A 163 -17.76 6.55 1.76
C VAL A 163 -16.43 7.24 1.50
N ALA A 164 -16.36 8.01 0.44
CA ALA A 164 -15.18 8.82 0.12
C ALA A 164 -15.53 10.29 -0.03
N HIS A 165 -14.63 11.16 0.42
CA HIS A 165 -14.80 12.61 0.35
C HIS A 165 -14.25 13.16 -0.97
N VAL A 166 -15.12 13.31 -1.96
CA VAL A 166 -14.83 13.70 -3.35
C VAL A 166 -15.45 15.06 -3.65
N ASP A 167 -14.66 16.02 -4.09
CA ASP A 167 -15.11 17.37 -4.46
C ASP A 167 -16.02 18.06 -3.40
N GLY A 168 -15.79 17.80 -2.11
CA GLY A 168 -16.58 18.38 -1.02
C GLY A 168 -17.86 17.61 -0.66
N GLN A 169 -18.10 16.43 -1.24
CA GLN A 169 -19.23 15.56 -0.95
C GLN A 169 -18.77 14.16 -0.50
N TRP A 170 -19.49 13.56 0.44
CA TRP A 170 -19.35 12.14 0.76
C TRP A 170 -20.14 11.28 -0.22
N VAL A 171 -19.44 10.45 -0.99
CA VAL A 171 -19.99 9.55 -2.01
C VAL A 171 -19.93 8.11 -1.49
N ALA A 172 -21.06 7.41 -1.45
CA ALA A 172 -21.16 6.01 -1.04
C ALA A 172 -20.93 5.06 -2.23
N PHE A 173 -20.20 3.97 -2.00
CA PHE A 173 -19.70 3.06 -3.04
C PHE A 173 -19.00 3.81 -4.18
N PRO A 174 -17.95 4.59 -3.87
CA PRO A 174 -17.21 5.32 -4.88
C PRO A 174 -16.53 4.35 -5.85
N THR A 175 -16.45 4.73 -7.11
CA THR A 175 -15.61 4.03 -8.10
C THR A 175 -14.13 4.31 -7.84
N LEU A 176 -13.24 3.51 -8.43
CA LEU A 176 -11.80 3.78 -8.38
C LEU A 176 -11.43 5.15 -8.96
N GLU A 177 -12.15 5.63 -9.98
CA GLU A 177 -11.94 6.97 -10.56
C GLU A 177 -12.36 8.08 -9.58
N GLU A 178 -13.46 7.88 -8.86
CA GLU A 178 -13.90 8.79 -7.79
C GLU A 178 -12.91 8.79 -6.62
N LEU A 179 -12.38 7.62 -6.24
CA LEU A 179 -11.36 7.49 -5.19
C LEU A 179 -10.04 8.19 -5.54
N ALA A 180 -9.64 8.18 -6.81
CA ALA A 180 -8.44 8.90 -7.26
C ALA A 180 -8.53 10.42 -7.02
N ARG A 181 -9.74 10.96 -6.90
CA ARG A 181 -10.04 12.38 -6.62
C ARG A 181 -10.53 12.62 -5.18
N ALA A 182 -10.57 11.57 -4.36
CA ALA A 182 -11.00 11.69 -2.97
C ALA A 182 -9.85 12.18 -2.09
N THR A 183 -10.20 12.94 -1.05
CA THR A 183 -9.26 13.33 0.02
C THR A 183 -9.23 12.33 1.18
N PHE A 184 -10.30 11.54 1.33
CA PHE A 184 -10.44 10.54 2.37
C PHE A 184 -11.30 9.38 1.88
N ASP A 185 -10.95 8.15 2.25
CA ASP A 185 -11.68 6.91 1.99
C ASP A 185 -11.99 6.21 3.31
N MET A 186 -13.25 5.82 3.53
CA MET A 186 -13.71 5.25 4.78
C MET A 186 -14.72 4.13 4.58
N VAL A 187 -14.39 2.94 5.05
CA VAL A 187 -15.34 1.82 5.19
C VAL A 187 -16.02 1.91 6.55
N VAL A 188 -17.34 1.90 6.55
CA VAL A 188 -18.18 1.95 7.76
C VAL A 188 -19.16 0.78 7.73
N ALA A 189 -19.24 0.04 8.82
CA ALA A 189 -20.25 -0.99 9.02
C ALA A 189 -21.05 -0.73 10.30
N GLY A 190 -22.35 -1.00 10.24
CA GLY A 190 -23.26 -0.78 11.35
C GLY A 190 -24.57 -1.54 11.19
N ARG A 191 -25.45 -1.39 12.18
CA ARG A 191 -26.80 -1.98 12.15
C ARG A 191 -27.85 -0.95 12.50
N THR A 192 -29.07 -1.18 12.02
CA THR A 192 -30.23 -0.36 12.39
C THR A 192 -30.78 -0.82 13.73
N LEU A 193 -31.00 0.13 14.64
CA LEU A 193 -31.62 -0.08 15.94
C LEU A 193 -33.15 -0.08 15.82
N ALA A 194 -33.84 -0.46 16.90
CA ALA A 194 -35.30 -0.53 16.93
C ALA A 194 -35.99 0.84 16.76
N ASP A 195 -35.30 1.93 17.08
CA ASP A 195 -35.77 3.32 16.90
C ASP A 195 -35.49 3.87 15.49
N GLY A 196 -34.83 3.09 14.61
CA GLY A 196 -34.48 3.48 13.24
C GLY A 196 -33.13 4.18 13.09
N GLU A 197 -32.42 4.44 14.18
CA GLU A 197 -31.06 4.96 14.16
C GLU A 197 -30.04 3.91 13.72
N VAL A 198 -28.88 4.37 13.24
CA VAL A 198 -27.80 3.48 12.81
C VAL A 198 -26.69 3.50 13.85
N ALA A 199 -26.46 2.35 14.48
CA ALA A 199 -25.32 2.11 15.35
C ALA A 199 -24.12 1.68 14.49
N ILE A 200 -23.13 2.57 14.38
CA ILE A 200 -21.83 2.25 13.77
C ILE A 200 -21.12 1.25 14.69
N MET A 201 -20.59 0.19 14.11
CA MET A 201 -19.91 -0.89 14.82
C MET A 201 -18.42 -0.97 14.48
N MET A 202 -18.07 -0.61 13.25
CA MET A 202 -16.71 -0.72 12.73
C MET A 202 -16.43 0.40 11.73
N VAL A 203 -15.24 0.98 11.83
CA VAL A 203 -14.68 1.93 10.86
C VAL A 203 -13.26 1.51 10.50
N GLU A 204 -12.94 1.61 9.23
CA GLU A 204 -11.58 1.52 8.69
C GLU A 204 -11.40 2.59 7.61
N ALA A 205 -10.54 3.58 7.86
CA ALA A 205 -10.42 4.76 7.01
C ALA A 205 -8.98 5.20 6.80
N GLU A 206 -8.75 5.90 5.71
CA GLU A 206 -7.47 6.48 5.32
C GLU A 206 -7.66 7.80 4.56
N ALA A 207 -6.68 8.71 4.66
CA ALA A 207 -6.50 9.71 3.62
C ALA A 207 -5.93 9.02 2.38
N THR A 208 -6.31 9.48 1.19
CA THR A 208 -5.87 8.83 -0.05
C THR A 208 -4.41 9.18 -0.38
N PRO A 209 -3.75 8.42 -1.28
CA PRO A 209 -2.41 8.75 -1.75
C PRO A 209 -2.29 10.16 -2.36
N ASN A 210 -3.37 10.66 -2.95
CA ASN A 210 -3.42 11.97 -3.60
C ASN A 210 -3.89 13.10 -2.65
N ALA A 211 -4.23 12.79 -1.40
CA ALA A 211 -4.84 13.75 -0.48
C ALA A 211 -4.00 15.02 -0.31
N VAL A 212 -2.68 14.90 -0.11
CA VAL A 212 -1.80 16.08 0.05
C VAL A 212 -1.78 16.96 -1.20
N ALA A 213 -1.76 16.37 -2.40
CA ALA A 213 -1.80 17.12 -3.66
C ALA A 213 -3.15 17.83 -3.82
N LEU A 214 -4.26 17.10 -3.62
CA LEU A 214 -5.61 17.66 -3.71
C LEU A 214 -5.84 18.79 -2.71
N ILE A 215 -5.37 18.64 -1.47
CA ILE A 215 -5.46 19.69 -0.44
C ILE A 215 -4.65 20.92 -0.85
N SER A 216 -3.45 20.72 -1.41
CA SER A 216 -2.63 21.81 -1.94
C SER A 216 -3.30 22.55 -3.11
N ASP A 217 -4.11 21.83 -3.90
CA ASP A 217 -4.92 22.37 -4.99
C ASP A 217 -6.27 22.98 -4.53
N GLY A 218 -6.53 22.99 -3.22
CA GLY A 218 -7.69 23.66 -2.61
C GLY A 218 -8.84 22.73 -2.17
N ALA A 219 -8.66 21.41 -2.23
CA ALA A 219 -9.63 20.48 -1.65
C ALA A 219 -9.63 20.53 -0.12
N THR A 220 -10.75 20.15 0.50
CA THR A 220 -10.89 20.17 1.95
C THR A 220 -10.02 19.09 2.61
N ALA A 221 -9.20 19.49 3.57
CA ALA A 221 -8.42 18.57 4.38
C ALA A 221 -9.32 17.72 5.30
N PRO A 222 -9.05 16.41 5.47
CA PRO A 222 -9.85 15.54 6.33
C PRO A 222 -9.49 15.76 7.81
N THR A 223 -9.95 16.86 8.39
CA THR A 223 -9.87 17.11 9.84
C THR A 223 -10.81 16.20 10.62
N GLU A 224 -10.69 16.19 11.95
CA GLU A 224 -11.58 15.44 12.83
C GLU A 224 -13.07 15.74 12.57
N GLU A 225 -13.45 17.00 12.30
CA GLU A 225 -14.83 17.36 12.00
C GLU A 225 -15.30 16.79 10.66
N ILE A 226 -14.44 16.86 9.63
CA ILE A 226 -14.76 16.32 8.30
C ILE A 226 -14.94 14.81 8.40
N VAL A 227 -14.01 14.10 9.05
CA VAL A 227 -14.10 12.65 9.25
C VAL A 227 -15.36 12.27 10.03
N ALA A 228 -15.71 13.00 11.10
CA ALA A 228 -16.95 12.78 11.84
C ALA A 228 -18.20 12.98 10.96
N SER A 229 -18.21 13.99 10.08
CA SER A 229 -19.31 14.19 9.12
C SER A 229 -19.47 13.02 8.14
N GLY A 230 -18.37 12.36 7.76
CA GLY A 230 -18.40 11.18 6.90
C GLY A 230 -19.07 9.98 7.56
N LEU A 231 -18.93 9.83 8.87
CA LEU A 231 -19.59 8.78 9.63
C LEU A 231 -21.11 8.96 9.63
N GLU A 232 -21.58 10.20 9.75
CA GLU A 232 -23.00 10.53 9.61
C GLU A 232 -23.49 10.32 8.18
N ALA A 233 -22.70 10.70 7.17
CA ALA A 233 -23.02 10.49 5.76
C ALA A 233 -23.11 9.00 5.35
N ALA A 234 -22.44 8.10 6.09
CA ALA A 234 -22.54 6.65 5.86
C ALA A 234 -23.86 6.04 6.35
N LYS A 235 -24.51 6.62 7.36
CA LYS A 235 -25.70 6.05 8.01
C LYS A 235 -26.89 5.81 7.04
N PRO A 236 -27.25 6.73 6.12
CA PRO A 236 -28.35 6.49 5.19
C PRO A 236 -28.13 5.26 4.29
N ALA A 237 -26.92 5.09 3.74
CA ALA A 237 -26.59 3.93 2.92
C ALA A 237 -26.64 2.63 3.75
N ILE A 238 -26.10 2.65 4.98
CA ILE A 238 -26.18 1.49 5.90
C ILE A 238 -27.63 1.12 6.20
N ARG A 239 -28.49 2.10 6.48
CA ARG A 239 -29.91 1.88 6.75
C ARG A 239 -30.60 1.20 5.58
N GLU A 240 -30.33 1.67 4.36
CA GLU A 240 -30.91 1.13 3.13
C GLU A 240 -30.42 -0.31 2.83
N LEU A 241 -29.15 -0.60 3.10
CA LEU A 241 -28.60 -1.96 3.01
C LEU A 241 -29.24 -2.90 4.04
N CYS A 242 -29.39 -2.45 5.29
CA CYS A 242 -30.08 -3.21 6.33
C CYS A 242 -31.55 -3.47 5.98
N ARG A 243 -32.24 -2.49 5.38
CA ARG A 243 -33.63 -2.64 4.89
C ARG A 243 -33.72 -3.76 3.86
N ALA A 244 -32.94 -3.68 2.77
CA ALA A 244 -32.97 -4.69 1.72
C ALA A 244 -32.64 -6.10 2.22
N GLN A 245 -31.66 -6.21 3.14
CA GLN A 245 -31.33 -7.48 3.78
C GLN A 245 -32.46 -8.02 4.66
N SER A 246 -33.13 -7.15 5.43
CA SER A 246 -34.25 -7.54 6.29
C SER A 246 -35.44 -8.03 5.47
N GLU A 247 -35.80 -7.33 4.40
CA GLU A 247 -36.88 -7.73 3.49
C GLU A 247 -36.60 -9.07 2.77
N LEU A 248 -35.33 -9.38 2.49
CA LEU A 248 -34.96 -10.69 1.93
C LEU A 248 -35.05 -11.78 3.01
N ALA A 249 -34.67 -11.46 4.25
CA ALA A 249 -34.73 -12.40 5.36
C ALA A 249 -36.18 -12.77 5.70
N GLU A 250 -37.14 -11.85 5.59
CA GLU A 250 -38.57 -12.11 5.81
C GLU A 250 -39.12 -13.24 4.92
N VAL A 251 -38.61 -13.37 3.68
CA VAL A 251 -39.10 -14.36 2.72
C VAL A 251 -38.22 -15.60 2.60
N ALA A 252 -36.95 -15.54 3.02
CA ALA A 252 -35.98 -16.60 2.74
C ALA A 252 -35.16 -17.09 3.96
N ALA A 253 -35.22 -16.42 5.11
CA ALA A 253 -34.43 -16.83 6.27
C ALA A 253 -34.94 -18.14 6.88
N LYS A 254 -34.01 -18.98 7.32
CA LYS A 254 -34.35 -20.15 8.13
C LYS A 254 -34.76 -19.71 9.54
N PRO A 255 -35.65 -20.45 10.21
CA PRO A 255 -35.96 -20.22 11.62
C PRO A 255 -34.68 -20.22 12.46
N VAL A 256 -34.61 -19.30 13.43
CA VAL A 256 -33.50 -19.28 14.38
C VAL A 256 -33.50 -20.59 15.14
N SER A 257 -32.39 -21.32 15.06
CA SER A 257 -32.21 -22.59 15.74
C SER A 257 -31.70 -22.35 17.16
N GLU A 258 -32.08 -23.22 18.10
CA GLU A 258 -31.53 -23.21 19.44
C GLU A 258 -30.11 -23.77 19.44
N PHE A 259 -29.15 -22.98 19.91
CA PHE A 259 -27.78 -23.41 20.14
C PHE A 259 -27.48 -23.38 21.64
N PRO A 260 -26.74 -24.38 22.16
CA PRO A 260 -26.28 -24.33 23.54
C PRO A 260 -25.37 -23.12 23.74
N VAL A 261 -25.66 -22.34 24.78
CA VAL A 261 -24.86 -21.19 25.19
C VAL A 261 -24.05 -21.58 26.42
N PHE A 262 -22.76 -21.29 26.37
CA PHE A 262 -21.81 -21.55 27.44
C PHE A 262 -21.42 -20.21 28.05
N LEU A 263 -22.11 -19.83 29.13
CA LEU A 263 -21.72 -18.67 29.92
C LEU A 263 -20.41 -18.96 30.64
N ASP A 264 -19.59 -17.93 30.82
CA ASP A 264 -18.29 -18.10 31.47
C ASP A 264 -18.46 -18.33 33.00
N TYR A 265 -19.58 -17.90 33.58
CA TYR A 265 -20.00 -18.13 34.97
C TYR A 265 -21.51 -17.89 35.14
N GLN A 266 -22.09 -18.38 36.23
CA GLN A 266 -23.45 -18.05 36.67
C GLN A 266 -23.45 -16.96 37.75
N ASP A 267 -24.60 -16.33 37.97
CA ASP A 267 -24.76 -15.20 38.90
C ASP A 267 -24.40 -15.58 40.35
N ASP A 268 -24.73 -16.79 40.79
CA ASP A 268 -24.41 -17.28 42.15
C ASP A 268 -22.90 -17.33 42.43
N VAL A 269 -22.09 -17.62 41.40
CA VAL A 269 -20.63 -17.60 41.47
C VAL A 269 -20.12 -16.17 41.49
N TYR A 270 -20.67 -15.29 40.65
CA TYR A 270 -20.27 -13.88 40.62
C TYR A 270 -20.51 -13.20 41.97
N ASP A 271 -21.69 -13.38 42.56
CA ASP A 271 -22.03 -12.81 43.85
C ASP A 271 -21.08 -13.29 44.96
N ALA A 272 -20.80 -14.60 45.00
CA ALA A 272 -19.86 -15.16 45.96
C ALA A 272 -18.43 -14.62 45.80
N VAL A 273 -17.95 -14.47 44.55
CA VAL A 273 -16.63 -13.89 44.28
C VAL A 273 -16.59 -12.41 44.65
N ALA A 274 -17.66 -11.66 44.34
CA ALA A 274 -17.78 -10.25 44.69
C ALA A 274 -17.74 -10.03 46.21
N ASP A 275 -18.46 -10.84 46.97
CA ASP A 275 -18.50 -10.76 48.44
C ASP A 275 -17.11 -10.97 49.07
N VAL A 276 -16.32 -11.91 48.54
CA VAL A 276 -14.99 -12.23 49.07
C VAL A 276 -13.92 -11.22 48.61
N ALA A 277 -13.97 -10.79 47.35
CA ALA A 277 -12.83 -10.17 46.70
C ALA A 277 -12.98 -8.68 46.40
N ARG A 278 -14.21 -8.12 46.36
CA ARG A 278 -14.42 -6.76 45.81
C ARG A 278 -13.57 -5.72 46.50
N ALA A 279 -13.57 -5.66 47.83
CA ALA A 279 -12.78 -4.69 48.58
C ALA A 279 -11.26 -4.82 48.31
N ASP A 280 -10.75 -6.05 48.33
CA ASP A 280 -9.33 -6.33 48.06
C ASP A 280 -8.96 -5.96 46.60
N VAL A 281 -9.83 -6.25 45.64
CA VAL A 281 -9.66 -5.88 44.23
C VAL A 281 -9.65 -4.35 44.07
N THR A 282 -10.59 -3.64 44.67
CA THR A 282 -10.66 -2.17 44.62
C THR A 282 -9.37 -1.53 45.14
N GLU A 283 -8.78 -2.04 46.22
CA GLU A 283 -7.49 -1.55 46.74
C GLU A 283 -6.32 -1.95 45.83
N ALA A 284 -6.27 -3.20 45.36
CA ALA A 284 -5.20 -3.66 44.46
C ALA A 284 -5.17 -2.88 43.15
N LEU A 285 -6.32 -2.47 42.62
CA LEU A 285 -6.43 -1.65 41.41
C LEU A 285 -5.84 -0.25 41.58
N LYS A 286 -5.58 0.23 42.81
CA LYS A 286 -4.89 1.51 43.06
C LYS A 286 -3.37 1.43 42.86
N ILE A 287 -2.81 0.23 42.72
CA ILE A 287 -1.39 0.01 42.46
C ILE A 287 -1.07 0.42 41.00
N ALA A 288 -0.18 1.40 40.84
CA ALA A 288 0.18 1.93 39.52
C ALA A 288 1.02 0.94 38.68
N GLY A 289 2.03 0.31 39.29
CA GLY A 289 2.94 -0.63 38.62
C GLY A 289 2.22 -1.89 38.13
N LYS A 290 2.40 -2.24 36.85
CA LYS A 290 1.72 -3.40 36.23
C LYS A 290 2.05 -4.71 36.93
N ALA A 291 3.34 -5.02 37.10
CA ALA A 291 3.79 -6.27 37.70
C ALA A 291 3.31 -6.40 39.15
N ASP A 292 3.46 -5.35 39.96
CA ASP A 292 3.03 -5.33 41.36
C ASP A 292 1.50 -5.49 41.49
N ARG A 293 0.74 -4.88 40.58
CA ARG A 293 -0.72 -5.01 40.52
C ARG A 293 -1.14 -6.42 40.10
N GLU A 294 -0.50 -7.00 39.08
CA GLU A 294 -0.75 -8.38 38.65
C GLU A 294 -0.45 -9.36 39.78
N GLU A 295 0.68 -9.20 40.49
CA GLU A 295 1.01 -10.03 41.65
C GLU A 295 -0.02 -9.91 42.78
N ALA A 296 -0.51 -8.69 43.06
CA ALA A 296 -1.57 -8.47 44.03
C ALA A 296 -2.90 -9.13 43.62
N LEU A 297 -3.31 -8.97 42.36
CA LEU A 297 -4.52 -9.60 41.82
C LEU A 297 -4.40 -11.13 41.80
N ASP A 298 -3.22 -11.68 41.53
CA ASP A 298 -2.98 -13.13 41.56
C ASP A 298 -3.09 -13.68 42.99
N ARG A 299 -2.56 -12.96 43.99
CA ARG A 299 -2.76 -13.33 45.41
C ARG A 299 -4.24 -13.32 45.80
N ILE A 300 -4.98 -12.30 45.38
CA ILE A 300 -6.43 -12.23 45.65
C ILE A 300 -7.17 -13.36 44.93
N LYS A 301 -6.82 -13.64 43.69
CA LYS A 301 -7.40 -14.75 42.92
C LYS A 301 -7.13 -16.10 43.57
N ALA A 302 -5.93 -16.31 44.11
CA ALA A 302 -5.59 -17.52 44.86
C ALA A 302 -6.43 -17.65 46.14
N LYS A 303 -6.61 -16.55 46.89
CA LYS A 303 -7.50 -16.50 48.07
C LYS A 303 -8.95 -16.85 47.70
N VAL A 304 -9.48 -16.28 46.61
CA VAL A 304 -10.83 -16.59 46.11
C VAL A 304 -10.97 -18.08 45.78
N ALA A 305 -9.98 -18.67 45.12
CA ALA A 305 -9.99 -20.11 44.83
C ALA A 305 -9.96 -20.95 46.12
N GLU A 306 -9.10 -20.60 47.09
CA GLU A 306 -8.99 -21.31 48.35
C GLU A 306 -10.31 -21.29 49.15
N GLU A 307 -10.99 -20.14 49.22
CA GLU A 307 -12.23 -19.98 50.00
C GLU A 307 -13.46 -20.57 49.29
N LEU A 308 -13.52 -20.51 47.95
CA LEU A 308 -14.75 -20.80 47.20
C LEU A 308 -14.73 -22.13 46.44
N THR A 309 -13.57 -22.75 46.18
CA THR A 309 -13.52 -24.03 45.43
C THR A 309 -14.33 -25.12 46.11
N GLY A 310 -14.32 -25.22 47.44
CA GLY A 310 -15.14 -26.21 48.15
C GLY A 310 -16.65 -25.98 48.03
N ARG A 311 -17.09 -24.73 47.81
CA ARG A 311 -18.51 -24.37 47.60
C ARG A 311 -18.95 -24.58 46.16
N PHE A 312 -18.02 -24.51 45.21
CA PHE A 312 -18.27 -24.59 43.76
C PHE A 312 -17.45 -25.71 43.10
N GLU A 313 -17.43 -26.89 43.71
CA GLU A 313 -16.70 -28.06 43.22
C GLU A 313 -17.17 -28.43 41.79
N GLY A 314 -16.23 -28.55 40.85
CA GLY A 314 -16.50 -28.80 39.43
C GLY A 314 -16.84 -27.54 38.61
N ARG A 315 -16.88 -26.35 39.23
CA ARG A 315 -17.16 -25.05 38.60
C ARG A 315 -16.00 -24.06 38.78
N GLU A 316 -14.78 -24.55 38.98
CA GLU A 316 -13.61 -23.73 39.31
C GLU A 316 -13.25 -22.73 38.19
N LYS A 317 -13.54 -23.08 36.93
CA LYS A 317 -13.36 -22.17 35.79
C LYS A 317 -14.27 -20.94 35.89
N GLU A 318 -15.47 -21.09 36.46
CA GLU A 318 -16.40 -19.99 36.66
C GLU A 318 -15.85 -18.97 37.67
N LEU A 319 -15.14 -19.41 38.70
CA LEU A 319 -14.50 -18.51 39.68
C LEU A 319 -13.51 -17.57 39.01
N SER A 320 -12.65 -18.09 38.13
CA SER A 320 -11.68 -17.26 37.41
C SER A 320 -12.34 -16.29 36.44
N ALA A 321 -13.43 -16.70 35.78
CA ALA A 321 -14.17 -15.84 34.88
C ALA A 321 -14.94 -14.74 35.62
N ALA A 322 -15.61 -15.10 36.72
CA ALA A 322 -16.30 -14.17 37.61
C ALA A 322 -15.33 -13.15 38.21
N PHE A 323 -14.15 -13.59 38.68
CA PHE A 323 -13.10 -12.69 39.19
C PHE A 323 -12.63 -11.69 38.12
N ARG A 324 -12.47 -12.14 36.87
CA ARG A 324 -12.14 -11.25 35.75
C ARG A 324 -13.24 -10.23 35.47
N SER A 325 -14.51 -10.65 35.50
CA SER A 325 -15.65 -9.74 35.35
C SER A 325 -15.77 -8.73 36.48
N LEU A 326 -15.52 -9.15 37.73
CA LEU A 326 -15.45 -8.25 38.88
C LEU A 326 -14.33 -7.22 38.70
N THR A 327 -13.14 -7.67 38.32
CA THR A 327 -12.00 -6.79 38.02
C THR A 327 -12.35 -5.77 36.94
N LYS A 328 -12.99 -6.21 35.84
CA LYS A 328 -13.49 -5.33 34.79
C LYS A 328 -14.48 -4.29 35.34
N SER A 329 -15.43 -4.72 36.16
CA SER A 329 -16.45 -3.84 36.76
C SER A 329 -15.80 -2.78 37.65
N GLU A 330 -14.87 -3.15 38.51
CA GLU A 330 -14.18 -2.23 39.42
C GLU A 330 -13.30 -1.21 38.67
N VAL A 331 -12.57 -1.65 37.63
CA VAL A 331 -11.79 -0.73 36.77
C VAL A 331 -12.70 0.31 36.11
N ARG A 332 -13.83 -0.12 35.55
CA ARG A 332 -14.80 0.77 34.88
C ARG A 332 -15.42 1.76 35.86
N ASN A 333 -15.87 1.28 37.02
CA ASN A 333 -16.44 2.12 38.08
C ASN A 333 -15.48 3.21 38.51
N ARG A 334 -14.20 2.87 38.70
CA ARG A 334 -13.16 3.83 39.08
C ARG A 334 -12.94 4.89 38.01
N VAL A 335 -12.87 4.51 36.74
CA VAL A 335 -12.73 5.48 35.65
C VAL A 335 -13.94 6.41 35.59
N LEU A 336 -15.15 5.88 35.67
CA LEU A 336 -16.38 6.68 35.57
C LEU A 336 -16.55 7.63 36.74
N ARG A 337 -16.38 7.14 37.99
CA ARG A 337 -16.66 7.91 39.20
C ARG A 337 -15.49 8.74 39.71
N GLU A 338 -14.28 8.19 39.67
CA GLU A 338 -13.08 8.85 40.22
C GLU A 338 -12.28 9.59 39.14
N GLN A 339 -12.52 9.31 37.85
CA GLN A 339 -11.70 9.83 36.75
C GLN A 339 -10.21 9.44 36.92
N VAL A 340 -9.95 8.24 37.45
CA VAL A 340 -8.60 7.68 37.63
C VAL A 340 -8.53 6.31 36.98
N ARG A 341 -7.48 6.10 36.19
CA ARG A 341 -7.23 4.87 35.44
C ARG A 341 -6.46 3.85 36.28
N ILE A 342 -6.36 2.64 35.74
CA ILE A 342 -5.74 1.50 36.43
C ILE A 342 -4.25 1.73 36.78
N ASP A 343 -3.53 2.53 36.00
CA ASP A 343 -2.14 2.90 36.23
C ASP A 343 -1.97 4.26 36.95
N GLY A 344 -3.08 4.85 37.43
CA GLY A 344 -3.08 6.11 38.16
C GLY A 344 -3.15 7.38 37.30
N ARG A 345 -3.15 7.26 35.96
CA ARG A 345 -3.33 8.39 35.04
C ARG A 345 -4.76 8.94 35.07
N GLY A 346 -4.91 10.21 34.71
CA GLY A 346 -6.20 10.77 34.29
C GLY A 346 -6.62 10.29 32.90
N PRO A 347 -7.90 10.49 32.51
CA PRO A 347 -8.43 10.06 31.21
C PRO A 347 -7.70 10.66 30.01
N ARG A 348 -7.08 11.83 30.16
CA ARG A 348 -6.41 12.56 29.08
C ARG A 348 -4.89 12.35 29.01
N ASP A 349 -4.30 11.70 30.01
CA ASP A 349 -2.85 11.62 30.12
C ASP A 349 -2.25 10.56 29.18
N ILE A 350 -1.16 10.92 28.51
CA ILE A 350 -0.33 10.02 27.71
C ILE A 350 0.72 9.38 28.61
N ARG A 351 1.10 8.11 28.34
CA ARG A 351 2.24 7.48 29.02
C ARG A 351 3.55 8.22 28.72
N PRO A 352 4.61 8.02 29.51
CA PRO A 352 5.94 8.54 29.19
C PRO A 352 6.35 8.19 27.75
N LEU A 353 6.86 9.18 27.03
CA LEU A 353 7.28 9.06 25.63
C LEU A 353 8.80 9.17 25.51
N SER A 354 9.40 8.29 24.71
CA SER A 354 10.78 8.41 24.22
C SER A 354 10.81 8.19 22.71
N ALA A 355 11.65 8.94 22.03
CA ALA A 355 11.85 8.85 20.59
C ALA A 355 13.35 9.00 20.30
N GLU A 356 13.91 8.02 19.62
CA GLU A 356 15.33 7.98 19.24
C GLU A 356 15.45 7.58 17.76
N VAL A 357 16.44 8.13 17.06
CA VAL A 357 16.76 7.81 15.66
C VAL A 357 18.21 7.32 15.54
N GLY A 358 18.52 6.58 14.47
CA GLY A 358 19.88 6.08 14.23
C GLY A 358 20.35 5.02 15.24
N VAL A 359 19.42 4.28 15.84
CA VAL A 359 19.68 3.30 16.92
C VAL A 359 20.42 2.04 16.44
N LEU A 360 20.36 1.71 15.15
CA LEU A 360 21.08 0.59 14.55
C LEU A 360 22.18 1.06 13.60
N PRO A 361 23.37 0.45 13.64
CA PRO A 361 24.39 0.70 12.63
C PRO A 361 24.00 0.06 11.28
N ARG A 362 24.57 0.58 10.19
CA ARG A 362 24.49 0.08 8.80
C ARG A 362 23.13 0.17 8.09
N VAL A 363 22.02 0.08 8.80
CA VAL A 363 20.68 0.23 8.19
C VAL A 363 20.52 1.64 7.62
N HIS A 364 19.64 1.81 6.63
CA HIS A 364 19.53 3.11 5.95
C HIS A 364 18.89 4.16 6.85
N GLY A 365 17.89 3.75 7.64
CA GLY A 365 17.36 4.53 8.76
C GLY A 365 16.80 3.61 9.83
N SER A 366 16.80 4.06 11.08
CA SER A 366 16.19 3.34 12.19
C SER A 366 15.68 4.29 13.25
N ALA A 367 14.69 3.84 14.00
CA ALA A 367 14.15 4.56 15.14
C ALA A 367 13.67 3.61 16.22
N LEU A 368 13.81 4.03 17.48
CA LEU A 368 13.17 3.39 18.63
C LEU A 368 12.14 4.37 19.18
N PHE A 369 10.87 3.98 19.14
CA PHE A 369 9.78 4.74 19.72
C PHE A 369 9.20 3.97 20.89
N GLU A 370 9.13 4.62 22.04
CA GLU A 370 8.64 4.03 23.28
C GLU A 370 7.55 4.91 23.89
N ARG A 371 6.45 4.27 24.30
CA ARG A 371 5.30 4.90 24.95
C ARG A 371 4.83 4.02 26.10
N GLY A 372 5.26 4.34 27.31
CA GLY A 372 5.19 3.43 28.45
C GLY A 372 5.88 2.09 28.11
N GLU A 373 5.22 0.97 28.37
CA GLU A 373 5.76 -0.36 28.07
C GLU A 373 5.58 -0.81 26.60
N THR A 374 5.04 0.05 25.72
CA THR A 374 4.97 -0.23 24.28
C THR A 374 6.21 0.32 23.60
N GLN A 375 7.03 -0.57 23.03
CA GLN A 375 8.30 -0.22 22.40
C GLN A 375 8.37 -0.81 20.99
N ILE A 376 8.58 0.05 20.00
CA ILE A 376 8.66 -0.32 18.59
C ILE A 376 10.01 0.10 18.01
N LEU A 377 10.70 -0.87 17.41
CA LEU A 377 11.89 -0.63 16.59
C LEU A 377 11.47 -0.54 15.12
N GLY A 378 11.55 0.66 14.55
CA GLY A 378 11.34 0.91 13.13
C GLY A 378 12.67 0.85 12.37
N VAL A 379 12.70 0.14 11.25
CA VAL A 379 13.87 0.04 10.37
C VAL A 379 13.47 0.28 8.92
N THR A 380 14.14 1.24 8.29
CA THR A 380 13.89 1.62 6.89
C THR A 380 15.01 1.10 6.00
N THR A 381 14.62 0.50 4.88
CA THR A 381 15.51 0.07 3.81
C THR A 381 15.08 0.69 2.50
N LEU A 382 16.04 1.23 1.75
CA LEU A 382 15.84 1.87 0.46
C LEU A 382 16.51 1.02 -0.63
N ASN A 383 15.85 0.87 -1.77
CA ASN A 383 16.44 0.17 -2.91
C ASN A 383 15.93 0.74 -4.24
N MET A 384 16.49 0.26 -5.34
CA MET A 384 16.03 0.56 -6.69
C MET A 384 14.56 0.20 -6.88
N LEU A 385 13.85 0.92 -7.75
CA LEU A 385 12.43 0.68 -8.06
C LEU A 385 12.15 -0.73 -8.63
N ARG A 386 13.17 -1.43 -9.15
CA ARG A 386 13.02 -2.84 -9.55
C ARG A 386 12.71 -3.79 -8.37
N MET A 387 12.95 -3.35 -7.14
CA MET A 387 12.68 -4.10 -5.90
C MET A 387 11.29 -3.80 -5.33
N GLU A 388 10.47 -3.01 -6.02
CA GLU A 388 9.05 -2.89 -5.70
C GLU A 388 8.39 -4.27 -5.70
N GLN A 389 7.47 -4.50 -4.77
CA GLN A 389 6.77 -5.76 -4.70
C GLN A 389 5.77 -5.84 -5.86
N MET A 390 5.91 -6.85 -6.71
CA MET A 390 4.89 -7.17 -7.72
C MET A 390 3.67 -7.80 -7.03
N VAL A 391 2.49 -7.27 -7.33
CA VAL A 391 1.19 -7.70 -6.79
C VAL A 391 0.40 -8.35 -7.93
N ASP A 392 -0.03 -9.60 -7.73
CA ASP A 392 -0.88 -10.34 -8.67
C ASP A 392 -2.16 -10.78 -7.95
N THR A 393 -3.03 -9.79 -7.70
CA THR A 393 -4.33 -9.96 -7.03
C THR A 393 -5.44 -9.40 -7.89
N LEU A 394 -6.68 -9.40 -7.36
CA LEU A 394 -7.80 -8.72 -8.00
C LEU A 394 -7.71 -7.18 -7.94
N SER A 395 -6.79 -6.63 -7.12
CA SER A 395 -6.52 -5.20 -7.08
C SER A 395 -6.09 -4.66 -8.45
N PRO A 396 -6.47 -3.42 -8.80
CA PRO A 396 -5.91 -2.71 -9.96
C PRO A 396 -4.41 -2.44 -9.81
N GLU A 397 -3.89 -2.40 -8.59
CA GLU A 397 -2.48 -2.16 -8.32
C GLU A 397 -1.64 -3.43 -8.58
N ASN A 398 -0.64 -3.30 -9.44
CA ASN A 398 0.26 -4.40 -9.80
C ASN A 398 1.65 -4.29 -9.18
N ARG A 399 1.94 -3.18 -8.48
CA ARG A 399 3.22 -2.88 -7.85
C ARG A 399 3.00 -2.10 -6.57
N LYS A 400 3.79 -2.41 -5.55
CA LYS A 400 3.77 -1.74 -4.25
C LYS A 400 5.14 -1.15 -3.95
N ARG A 401 5.23 0.18 -3.99
CA ARG A 401 6.49 0.93 -3.77
C ARG A 401 6.87 1.04 -2.30
N TYR A 402 5.89 1.31 -1.45
CA TYR A 402 6.06 1.35 -0.02
C TYR A 402 5.52 0.06 0.60
N MET A 403 6.41 -0.67 1.27
CA MET A 403 6.11 -1.97 1.86
C MET A 403 6.31 -1.87 3.36
N HIS A 404 5.21 -1.92 4.13
CA HIS A 404 5.27 -1.99 5.58
C HIS A 404 5.16 -3.45 6.06
N ASN A 405 6.10 -3.89 6.89
CA ASN A 405 6.04 -5.19 7.55
C ASN A 405 6.00 -4.98 9.05
N TYR A 406 4.94 -5.48 9.68
CA TYR A 406 4.77 -5.44 11.12
C TYR A 406 4.95 -6.84 11.70
N ASN A 407 5.80 -6.94 12.72
CA ASN A 407 6.11 -8.19 13.41
C ASN A 407 5.78 -8.06 14.90
N PHE A 408 5.11 -9.09 15.44
CA PHE A 408 4.71 -9.16 16.85
C PHE A 408 5.23 -10.46 17.49
N PRO A 409 6.53 -10.51 17.82
CA PRO A 409 7.15 -11.69 18.40
C PRO A 409 6.55 -12.01 19.79
N PRO A 410 6.46 -13.29 20.20
CA PRO A 410 5.85 -13.68 21.48
C PRO A 410 6.51 -13.03 22.72
N TYR A 411 7.82 -12.77 22.66
CA TYR A 411 8.53 -12.12 23.77
C TYR A 411 8.05 -10.69 24.03
N SER A 412 7.35 -10.05 23.08
CA SER A 412 6.80 -8.70 23.24
C SER A 412 5.75 -8.59 24.34
N THR A 413 5.11 -9.69 24.70
CA THR A 413 4.20 -9.81 25.84
C THR A 413 4.75 -10.74 26.94
N GLY A 414 6.02 -11.15 26.85
CA GLY A 414 6.62 -12.11 27.78
C GLY A 414 6.16 -13.55 27.59
N GLU A 415 5.60 -13.89 26.44
CA GLU A 415 5.04 -15.22 26.14
C GLU A 415 5.96 -16.07 25.24
N THR A 416 5.72 -17.38 25.19
CA THR A 416 6.26 -18.28 24.16
C THR A 416 5.24 -18.55 23.08
N GLY A 417 5.65 -18.64 21.82
CA GLY A 417 4.73 -18.92 20.72
C GLY A 417 5.41 -19.19 19.38
N ARG A 418 4.62 -19.39 18.34
CA ARG A 418 5.12 -19.58 16.98
C ARG A 418 5.76 -18.30 16.45
N VAL A 419 6.98 -18.42 15.91
CA VAL A 419 7.69 -17.38 15.16
C VAL A 419 7.81 -17.82 13.71
N GLY A 420 7.45 -16.95 12.75
CA GLY A 420 7.51 -17.28 11.33
C GLY A 420 6.47 -16.50 10.51
N SER A 421 5.52 -17.21 9.89
CA SER A 421 4.50 -16.58 9.05
C SER A 421 3.61 -15.63 9.85
N PRO A 422 3.32 -14.42 9.33
CA PRO A 422 2.55 -13.43 10.07
C PRO A 422 1.09 -13.88 10.21
N LYS A 423 0.50 -13.56 11.36
CA LYS A 423 -0.93 -13.75 11.66
C LYS A 423 -1.75 -12.67 10.94
N ARG A 424 -3.06 -12.92 10.76
CA ARG A 424 -4.00 -11.90 10.26
C ARG A 424 -3.95 -10.60 11.08
N ARG A 425 -3.71 -10.71 12.40
CA ARG A 425 -3.56 -9.53 13.28
C ARG A 425 -2.37 -8.66 12.88
N GLU A 426 -1.22 -9.28 12.63
CA GLU A 426 0.02 -8.61 12.24
C GLU A 426 -0.13 -7.94 10.88
N ILE A 427 -0.72 -8.63 9.90
CA ILE A 427 -1.00 -8.06 8.56
C ILE A 427 -1.88 -6.83 8.67
N GLY A 428 -3.00 -6.90 9.41
CA GLY A 428 -3.88 -5.72 9.53
C GLY A 428 -3.29 -4.57 10.37
N HIS A 429 -2.40 -4.84 11.33
CA HIS A 429 -1.67 -3.76 12.02
C HIS A 429 -0.63 -3.10 11.09
N GLY A 430 0.07 -3.89 10.29
CA GLY A 430 0.99 -3.40 9.26
C GLY A 430 0.26 -2.53 8.24
N ALA A 431 -0.85 -3.03 7.68
CA ALA A 431 -1.67 -2.28 6.74
C ALA A 431 -2.18 -0.96 7.34
N LEU A 432 -2.68 -0.94 8.59
CA LEU A 432 -3.11 0.30 9.22
C LEU A 432 -1.97 1.34 9.34
N ALA A 433 -0.76 0.89 9.72
CA ALA A 433 0.41 1.76 9.81
C ALA A 433 0.90 2.21 8.42
N GLU A 434 0.74 1.36 7.41
CA GLU A 434 1.07 1.65 6.03
C GLU A 434 0.15 2.73 5.44
N ARG A 435 -1.16 2.53 5.54
CA ARG A 435 -2.22 3.46 5.11
C ARG A 435 -2.04 4.83 5.76
N ALA A 436 -1.64 4.88 7.03
CA ALA A 436 -1.37 6.14 7.73
C ALA A 436 -0.21 6.95 7.15
N LEU A 437 0.74 6.31 6.45
CA LEU A 437 1.97 6.94 5.95
C LEU A 437 1.94 7.20 4.44
N ILE A 438 1.21 6.40 3.67
CA ILE A 438 1.07 6.58 2.21
C ILE A 438 0.78 8.03 1.80
N PRO A 439 -0.15 8.76 2.44
CA PRO A 439 -0.51 10.12 2.04
C PRO A 439 0.63 11.13 2.12
N VAL A 440 1.63 10.88 2.97
CA VAL A 440 2.76 11.80 3.20
C VAL A 440 4.06 11.35 2.52
N LEU A 441 4.05 10.22 1.81
CA LEU A 441 5.22 9.78 1.06
C LEU A 441 5.52 10.72 -0.11
N PRO A 442 6.80 10.94 -0.45
CA PRO A 442 7.16 11.63 -1.68
C PRO A 442 6.75 10.80 -2.90
N SER A 443 6.52 11.49 -4.02
CA SER A 443 6.20 10.82 -5.28
C SER A 443 7.38 9.97 -5.78
N ARG A 444 7.14 9.16 -6.82
CA ARG A 444 8.19 8.33 -7.43
C ARG A 444 9.26 9.21 -8.09
N GLU A 445 8.86 10.33 -8.65
CA GLU A 445 9.72 11.31 -9.31
C GLU A 445 10.59 12.07 -8.30
N GLU A 446 10.02 12.43 -7.16
CA GLU A 446 10.73 13.14 -6.09
C GLU A 446 11.72 12.24 -5.34
N PHE A 447 11.39 10.97 -5.18
CA PHE A 447 12.21 10.02 -4.44
C PHE A 447 12.17 8.63 -5.08
N PRO A 448 12.99 8.35 -6.10
CA PRO A 448 12.90 7.16 -6.96
C PRO A 448 13.48 5.90 -6.30
N TYR A 449 12.90 5.51 -5.16
CA TYR A 449 13.28 4.34 -4.37
C TYR A 449 12.06 3.48 -4.05
N ALA A 450 12.27 2.17 -4.06
CA ALA A 450 11.42 1.24 -3.32
C ALA A 450 11.76 1.38 -1.82
N ILE A 451 10.73 1.48 -0.98
CA ILE A 451 10.88 1.76 0.45
C ILE A 451 10.30 0.59 1.22
N ARG A 452 11.14 -0.14 1.94
CA ARG A 452 10.71 -1.18 2.87
C ARG A 452 10.85 -0.68 4.30
N GLN A 453 9.74 -0.63 5.01
CA GLN A 453 9.68 -0.31 6.42
C GLN A 453 9.34 -1.57 7.21
N VAL A 454 10.11 -1.85 8.26
CA VAL A 454 9.82 -2.94 9.20
C VAL A 454 9.61 -2.36 10.59
N SER A 455 8.53 -2.76 11.24
CA SER A 455 8.23 -2.42 12.63
C SER A 455 8.27 -3.70 13.48
N GLU A 456 9.28 -3.79 14.33
CA GLU A 456 9.43 -4.86 15.32
C GLU A 456 8.81 -4.40 16.64
N ALA A 457 7.71 -5.03 17.06
CA ALA A 457 7.13 -4.77 18.37
C ALA A 457 7.95 -5.49 19.45
N LEU A 458 8.86 -4.76 20.11
CA LEU A 458 9.75 -5.31 21.12
C LEU A 458 9.09 -5.45 22.49
N GLY A 459 8.18 -4.52 22.81
CA GLY A 459 7.34 -4.54 24.01
C GLY A 459 5.93 -4.06 23.69
N SER A 460 4.92 -4.65 24.35
CA SER A 460 3.51 -4.35 24.08
C SER A 460 2.68 -4.29 25.34
N ASN A 461 2.18 -3.09 25.65
CA ASN A 461 1.11 -2.91 26.65
C ASN A 461 0.11 -1.81 26.22
N GLY A 462 -0.05 -1.59 24.93
CA GLY A 462 -1.03 -0.64 24.37
C GLY A 462 -0.66 -0.22 22.96
N SER A 463 -1.57 -0.45 22.00
CA SER A 463 -1.47 -0.12 20.57
C SER A 463 -0.07 0.01 19.97
N THR A 464 0.53 -1.14 19.69
CA THR A 464 1.77 -1.26 18.92
C THR A 464 1.64 -0.80 17.47
N SER A 465 0.44 -0.84 16.88
CA SER A 465 0.20 -0.32 15.53
C SER A 465 0.42 1.19 15.46
N MET A 466 -0.08 1.95 16.44
CA MET A 466 0.14 3.40 16.52
C MET A 466 1.58 3.75 16.89
N GLY A 467 2.23 2.95 17.74
CA GLY A 467 3.68 3.06 17.95
C GLY A 467 4.47 2.81 16.66
N SER A 468 3.99 1.92 15.79
CA SER A 468 4.61 1.60 14.51
C SER A 468 4.51 2.76 13.52
N VAL A 469 3.41 3.52 13.52
CA VAL A 469 3.31 4.76 12.73
C VAL A 469 4.40 5.74 13.16
N CYS A 470 4.50 6.03 14.46
CA CYS A 470 5.51 6.95 15.00
C CYS A 470 6.94 6.48 14.69
N ALA A 471 7.27 5.22 14.97
CA ALA A 471 8.58 4.64 14.68
C ALA A 471 8.91 4.65 13.19
N SER A 472 7.91 4.46 12.33
CA SER A 472 8.10 4.47 10.88
C SER A 472 8.34 5.88 10.36
N THR A 473 7.60 6.89 10.83
CA THR A 473 7.90 8.29 10.50
C THR A 473 9.33 8.66 10.88
N LEU A 474 9.76 8.35 12.10
CA LEU A 474 11.12 8.61 12.57
C LEU A 474 12.17 7.85 11.75
N GLY A 475 11.93 6.57 11.46
CA GLY A 475 12.83 5.74 10.64
C GLY A 475 12.97 6.25 9.21
N LEU A 476 11.86 6.64 8.57
CA LEU A 476 11.83 7.20 7.22
C LEU A 476 12.59 8.52 7.14
N LEU A 477 12.36 9.43 8.10
CA LEU A 477 13.11 10.70 8.19
C LEU A 477 14.60 10.43 8.44
N SER A 478 14.93 9.48 9.32
CA SER A 478 16.30 9.06 9.59
C SER A 478 16.98 8.45 8.36
N ALA A 479 16.23 7.87 7.42
CA ALA A 479 16.76 7.34 6.17
C ALA A 479 16.91 8.39 5.06
N GLY A 480 16.52 9.64 5.33
CA GLY A 480 16.51 10.73 4.36
C GLY A 480 15.34 10.70 3.38
N VAL A 481 14.24 10.03 3.72
CA VAL A 481 13.00 10.09 2.93
C VAL A 481 12.34 11.45 3.13
N PRO A 482 12.11 12.24 2.07
CA PRO A 482 11.48 13.56 2.17
C PRO A 482 9.96 13.45 2.33
N LEU A 483 9.50 13.04 3.52
CA LEU A 483 8.07 13.02 3.84
C LEU A 483 7.48 14.43 3.74
N LYS A 484 6.23 14.52 3.24
CA LYS A 484 5.49 15.79 3.13
C LYS A 484 5.18 16.40 4.50
N ALA A 485 4.94 15.54 5.50
CA ALA A 485 4.76 15.91 6.90
C ALA A 485 5.00 14.68 7.80
N PRO A 486 5.43 14.88 9.07
CA PRO A 486 5.49 13.80 10.04
C PRO A 486 4.08 13.35 10.45
N VAL A 487 3.92 12.05 10.72
CA VAL A 487 2.66 11.44 11.13
C VAL A 487 2.83 10.78 12.49
N ALA A 488 1.88 11.00 13.40
CA ALA A 488 1.84 10.30 14.68
C ALA A 488 0.52 9.56 14.84
N GLY A 489 0.54 8.49 15.64
CA GLY A 489 -0.63 7.68 15.96
C GLY A 489 -0.93 7.65 17.45
N ILE A 490 -2.22 7.65 17.79
CA ILE A 490 -2.73 7.46 19.15
C ILE A 490 -3.82 6.40 19.18
N ALA A 491 -3.86 5.63 20.26
CA ALA A 491 -4.98 4.75 20.55
C ALA A 491 -5.79 5.29 21.70
N MET A 492 -7.10 5.24 21.51
CA MET A 492 -8.10 5.82 22.36
C MET A 492 -9.08 4.71 22.74
N GLY A 493 -9.70 4.85 23.90
CA GLY A 493 -10.80 3.98 24.32
C GLY A 493 -11.94 4.81 24.86
N LEU A 494 -13.07 4.17 25.03
CA LEU A 494 -14.23 4.78 25.65
C LEU A 494 -14.93 3.76 26.54
N ILE A 495 -15.25 4.22 27.74
CA ILE A 495 -16.05 3.50 28.73
C ILE A 495 -17.38 4.21 28.84
N SER A 496 -18.47 3.44 28.77
CA SER A 496 -19.83 3.92 28.92
C SER A 496 -20.57 3.08 29.94
N ASP A 497 -21.23 3.70 30.91
CA ASP A 497 -22.11 3.00 31.84
C ASP A 497 -23.16 3.95 32.45
N GLU A 498 -24.18 3.38 33.10
CA GLU A 498 -25.13 4.19 33.85
C GLU A 498 -24.58 4.53 35.24
N VAL A 499 -24.41 5.83 35.50
CA VAL A 499 -23.99 6.36 36.79
C VAL A 499 -25.10 7.26 37.32
N ASP A 500 -25.68 6.86 38.45
CA ASP A 500 -26.75 7.59 39.13
C ASP A 500 -27.96 7.88 38.20
N GLY A 501 -28.32 6.89 37.36
CA GLY A 501 -29.45 6.94 36.43
C GLY A 501 -29.20 7.71 35.12
N LYS A 502 -27.95 8.06 34.81
CA LYS A 502 -27.56 8.72 33.55
C LYS A 502 -26.42 7.96 32.89
N THR A 503 -26.52 7.73 31.58
CA THR A 503 -25.41 7.21 30.79
C THR A 503 -24.27 8.21 30.79
N GLN A 504 -23.12 7.81 31.30
CA GLN A 504 -21.89 8.58 31.29
C GLN A 504 -20.88 7.95 30.34
N TYR A 505 -20.16 8.80 29.62
CA TYR A 505 -19.11 8.41 28.69
C TYR A 505 -17.78 9.03 29.14
N VAL A 506 -16.73 8.23 29.19
CA VAL A 506 -15.36 8.68 29.49
C VAL A 506 -14.42 8.20 28.40
N THR A 507 -13.85 9.16 27.66
CA THR A 507 -12.81 8.91 26.66
C THR A 507 -11.45 8.80 27.32
N LEU A 508 -10.73 7.73 27.01
CA LEU A 508 -9.39 7.43 27.51
C LEU A 508 -8.35 7.65 26.41
N THR A 509 -7.34 8.46 26.71
CA THR A 509 -6.17 8.71 25.86
C THR A 509 -5.08 7.67 26.12
N ASP A 510 -4.46 7.17 25.06
CA ASP A 510 -3.32 6.24 25.14
C ASP A 510 -3.64 5.01 25.98
N ILE A 511 -4.63 4.23 25.53
CA ILE A 511 -5.14 3.08 26.28
C ILE A 511 -4.10 1.95 26.44
N LEU A 512 -4.16 1.32 27.61
CA LEU A 512 -3.47 0.08 27.91
C LEU A 512 -4.18 -1.13 27.30
N GLY A 513 -3.48 -2.26 27.19
CA GLY A 513 -4.10 -3.52 26.75
C GLY A 513 -5.28 -3.96 27.64
N ALA A 514 -5.22 -3.68 28.95
CA ALA A 514 -6.32 -3.95 29.87
C ALA A 514 -7.54 -3.05 29.61
N GLU A 515 -7.31 -1.77 29.29
CA GLU A 515 -8.37 -0.80 29.03
C GLU A 515 -9.08 -1.06 27.69
N ASP A 516 -8.36 -1.58 26.69
CA ASP A 516 -8.95 -2.13 25.45
C ASP A 516 -9.90 -3.31 25.76
N ALA A 517 -9.43 -4.27 26.57
CA ALA A 517 -10.23 -5.43 26.95
C ALA A 517 -11.48 -5.07 27.78
N PHE A 518 -11.40 -4.02 28.60
CA PHE A 518 -12.47 -3.59 29.51
C PHE A 518 -13.36 -2.47 28.93
N GLY A 519 -12.89 -1.79 27.90
CA GLY A 519 -13.60 -0.72 27.20
C GLY A 519 -14.75 -1.23 26.32
N ASP A 520 -15.61 -0.29 25.98
CA ASP A 520 -16.77 -0.53 25.13
C ASP A 520 -16.51 -0.16 23.67
N MET A 521 -15.58 0.78 23.45
CA MET A 521 -15.05 1.14 22.14
C MET A 521 -13.53 1.34 22.23
N ASP A 522 -12.82 0.88 21.20
CA ASP A 522 -11.43 1.24 20.94
C ASP A 522 -11.33 1.89 19.56
N PHE A 523 -10.57 2.98 19.47
CA PHE A 523 -10.30 3.62 18.18
C PHE A 523 -8.88 4.16 18.12
N LYS A 524 -8.36 4.21 16.90
CA LYS A 524 -6.96 4.52 16.60
C LYS A 524 -6.97 5.62 15.57
N VAL A 525 -6.29 6.72 15.87
CA VAL A 525 -6.22 7.89 14.99
C VAL A 525 -4.76 8.15 14.68
N ALA A 526 -4.43 8.20 13.40
CA ALA A 526 -3.13 8.64 12.91
C ALA A 526 -3.32 9.85 11.99
N GLY A 527 -2.32 10.73 11.96
CA GLY A 527 -2.41 11.95 11.17
C GLY A 527 -1.19 12.83 11.32
N THR A 528 -1.18 13.86 10.48
CA THR A 528 -0.24 14.98 10.58
C THR A 528 -0.76 15.98 11.63
N ARG A 529 -0.11 17.14 11.70
CA ARG A 529 -0.67 18.26 12.48
C ARG A 529 -1.98 18.78 11.89
N ASP A 530 -2.12 18.68 10.57
CA ASP A 530 -3.16 19.39 9.81
C ASP A 530 -4.38 18.50 9.52
N PHE A 531 -4.20 17.19 9.37
CA PHE A 531 -5.29 16.29 9.01
C PHE A 531 -5.07 14.84 9.45
N VAL A 532 -6.16 14.07 9.49
CA VAL A 532 -6.17 12.63 9.81
C VAL A 532 -5.71 11.86 8.57
N THR A 533 -4.73 10.97 8.73
CA THR A 533 -4.27 10.07 7.65
C THR A 533 -4.84 8.66 7.78
N ALA A 534 -5.21 8.22 8.98
CA ALA A 534 -5.92 6.96 9.16
C ALA A 534 -6.80 6.97 10.42
N LEU A 535 -7.94 6.28 10.35
CA LEU A 535 -8.84 6.05 11.47
C LEU A 535 -9.28 4.58 11.46
N GLN A 536 -9.15 3.91 12.60
CA GLN A 536 -9.74 2.59 12.83
C GLN A 536 -10.59 2.66 14.09
N LEU A 537 -11.83 2.18 14.05
CA LEU A 537 -12.73 2.16 15.21
C LEU A 537 -13.43 0.81 15.27
N ASP A 538 -13.53 0.26 16.48
CA ASP A 538 -14.31 -0.92 16.81
C ASP A 538 -15.12 -0.63 18.06
N THR A 539 -16.43 -0.89 18.02
CA THR A 539 -17.30 -0.68 19.18
C THR A 539 -18.24 -1.86 19.42
N LYS A 540 -18.46 -2.13 20.70
CA LYS A 540 -19.42 -3.11 21.21
C LYS A 540 -20.74 -2.44 21.62
N LEU A 541 -20.80 -1.10 21.58
CA LEU A 541 -21.98 -0.33 21.96
C LEU A 541 -23.02 -0.35 20.84
N ASP A 542 -24.28 -0.22 21.25
CA ASP A 542 -25.46 -0.14 20.38
C ASP A 542 -25.63 1.29 19.82
N GLY A 543 -24.53 1.97 19.53
CA GLY A 543 -24.50 3.38 19.12
C GLY A 543 -23.76 4.27 20.12
N ILE A 544 -23.20 5.34 19.59
CA ILE A 544 -22.51 6.39 20.35
C ILE A 544 -23.04 7.73 19.86
N PRO A 545 -23.43 8.65 20.76
CA PRO A 545 -23.84 9.99 20.37
C PRO A 545 -22.74 10.70 19.55
N SER A 546 -23.13 11.41 18.49
CA SER A 546 -22.18 12.03 17.56
C SER A 546 -21.30 13.09 18.23
N ASP A 547 -21.83 13.79 19.23
CA ASP A 547 -21.11 14.76 20.07
C ASP A 547 -20.03 14.08 20.94
N VAL A 548 -20.33 12.90 21.49
CA VAL A 548 -19.35 12.08 22.23
C VAL A 548 -18.21 11.64 21.31
N LEU A 549 -18.53 11.19 20.09
CA LEU A 549 -17.52 10.79 19.12
C LEU A 549 -16.65 11.96 18.65
N ALA A 550 -17.26 13.11 18.37
CA ALA A 550 -16.52 14.33 18.00
C ALA A 550 -15.58 14.78 19.12
N ALA A 551 -16.05 14.78 20.38
CA ALA A 551 -15.22 15.09 21.53
C ALA A 551 -14.07 14.07 21.70
N ALA A 552 -14.32 12.79 21.40
CA ALA A 552 -13.30 11.75 21.48
C ALA A 552 -12.22 11.90 20.39
N LEU A 553 -12.61 12.27 19.17
CA LEU A 553 -11.67 12.60 18.09
C LEU A 553 -10.85 13.86 18.41
N GLN A 554 -11.48 14.89 18.99
CA GLN A 554 -10.77 16.09 19.42
C GLN A 554 -9.72 15.79 20.51
N GLN A 555 -10.06 14.96 21.49
CA GLN A 555 -9.10 14.50 22.50
C GLN A 555 -7.95 13.68 21.86
N ALA A 556 -8.24 12.90 20.82
CA ALA A 556 -7.22 12.18 20.05
C ALA A 556 -6.29 13.14 19.27
N HIS A 557 -6.84 14.22 18.71
CA HIS A 557 -6.07 15.28 18.05
C HIS A 557 -5.06 15.90 19.02
N GLU A 558 -5.50 16.34 20.20
CA GLU A 558 -4.63 16.92 21.24
C GLU A 558 -3.47 15.97 21.62
N ALA A 559 -3.77 14.70 21.79
CA ALA A 559 -2.77 13.68 22.10
C ALA A 559 -1.78 13.46 20.95
N ARG A 560 -2.28 13.46 19.70
CA ARG A 560 -1.46 13.35 18.50
C ARG A 560 -0.48 14.51 18.37
N GLN A 561 -0.90 15.75 18.64
CA GLN A 561 -0.02 16.93 18.63
C GLN A 561 1.11 16.79 19.66
N THR A 562 0.78 16.33 20.87
CA THR A 562 1.78 16.11 21.93
C THR A 562 2.83 15.08 21.52
N ILE A 563 2.43 14.01 20.83
CA ILE A 563 3.35 12.98 20.34
C ILE A 563 4.22 13.52 19.20
N LEU A 564 3.63 14.28 18.26
CA LEU A 564 4.38 14.95 17.19
C LEU A 564 5.45 15.89 17.76
N ASP A 565 5.16 16.64 18.81
CA ASP A 565 6.13 17.52 19.48
C ASP A 565 7.31 16.75 20.05
N VAL A 566 7.09 15.56 20.63
CA VAL A 566 8.17 14.70 21.14
C VAL A 566 8.98 14.10 19.99
N MET A 567 8.32 13.63 18.94
CA MET A 567 8.99 13.08 17.75
C MET A 567 9.86 14.14 17.07
N GLN A 568 9.38 15.38 16.95
CA GLN A 568 10.11 16.49 16.34
C GLN A 568 11.41 16.82 17.08
N ARG A 569 11.47 16.62 18.41
CA ARG A 569 12.70 16.79 19.19
C ARG A 569 13.77 15.74 18.86
N ALA A 570 13.36 14.56 18.37
CA ALA A 570 14.29 13.51 17.97
C ALA A 570 14.84 13.74 16.55
N ILE A 571 14.01 14.25 15.64
CA ILE A 571 14.39 14.58 14.27
C ILE A 571 13.45 15.65 13.69
N GLU A 572 13.99 16.81 13.31
CA GLU A 572 13.19 17.94 12.80
C GLU A 572 12.93 17.87 11.29
N ALA A 573 13.88 17.32 10.53
CA ALA A 573 13.85 17.24 9.08
C ALA A 573 14.49 15.92 8.61
N PRO A 574 14.25 15.49 7.36
CA PRO A 574 14.91 14.31 6.80
C PRO A 574 16.43 14.42 6.94
N ALA A 575 17.07 13.36 7.44
CA ALA A 575 18.51 13.28 7.54
C ALA A 575 19.16 13.16 6.14
N GLU A 576 20.48 13.30 6.06
CA GLU A 576 21.18 12.87 4.86
C GLU A 576 21.01 11.36 4.68
N MET A 577 20.76 10.90 3.44
CA MET A 577 20.67 9.47 3.17
C MET A 577 21.98 8.76 3.55
N SER A 578 21.85 7.55 4.09
CA SER A 578 22.99 6.70 4.47
C SER A 578 23.97 6.45 3.32
N ASP A 579 25.26 6.36 3.64
CA ASP A 579 26.30 5.94 2.69
C ASP A 579 26.12 4.49 2.21
N TYR A 580 25.38 3.68 2.97
CA TYR A 580 25.05 2.30 2.57
C TYR A 580 23.82 2.21 1.68
N ALA A 581 23.04 3.29 1.56
CA ALA A 581 21.91 3.35 0.65
C ALA A 581 22.39 3.55 -0.79
N PRO A 582 21.75 2.91 -1.78
CA PRO A 582 22.03 3.23 -3.17
C PRO A 582 21.71 4.70 -3.43
N ARG A 583 22.52 5.36 -4.25
CA ARG A 583 22.21 6.69 -4.79
C ARG A 583 21.64 6.50 -6.18
N VAL A 584 20.40 6.96 -6.38
CA VAL A 584 19.71 6.92 -7.67
C VAL A 584 19.87 8.25 -8.38
N THR A 585 20.47 8.21 -9.56
CA THR A 585 20.55 9.35 -10.48
C THR A 585 19.56 9.11 -11.61
N THR A 586 18.70 10.10 -11.87
CA THR A 586 17.73 10.04 -12.96
C THR A 586 18.28 10.72 -14.20
N VAL A 587 18.25 10.03 -15.34
CA VAL A 587 18.63 10.55 -16.66
C VAL A 587 17.46 10.40 -17.60
N LYS A 588 17.14 11.43 -18.38
CA LYS A 588 16.10 11.36 -19.41
C LYS A 588 16.72 11.29 -20.80
N ILE A 589 16.31 10.30 -21.58
CA ILE A 589 16.76 10.10 -22.96
C ILE A 589 15.57 10.17 -23.93
N PRO A 590 15.81 10.47 -25.22
CA PRO A 590 14.76 10.34 -26.23
C PRO A 590 14.25 8.90 -26.35
N VAL A 591 12.93 8.73 -26.48
CA VAL A 591 12.27 7.40 -26.52
C VAL A 591 12.79 6.53 -27.67
N ASP A 592 13.14 7.12 -28.82
CA ASP A 592 13.71 6.40 -29.97
C ASP A 592 15.11 5.82 -29.70
N LYS A 593 15.78 6.28 -28.63
CA LYS A 593 17.12 5.84 -28.23
C LYS A 593 17.12 4.74 -27.16
N ILE A 594 15.97 4.43 -26.55
CA ILE A 594 15.85 3.36 -25.55
C ILE A 594 16.42 2.04 -26.08
N GLY A 595 16.03 1.66 -27.30
CA GLY A 595 16.50 0.41 -27.92
C GLY A 595 18.02 0.35 -28.13
N MET A 596 18.68 1.49 -28.33
CA MET A 596 20.15 1.56 -28.47
C MET A 596 20.86 1.37 -27.12
N VAL A 597 20.31 1.95 -26.05
CA VAL A 597 20.87 1.82 -24.68
C VAL A 597 20.67 0.40 -24.14
N ILE A 598 19.51 -0.22 -24.39
CA ILE A 598 19.27 -1.62 -24.03
C ILE A 598 20.17 -2.55 -24.86
N GLY A 599 20.23 -2.31 -26.17
CA GLY A 599 20.93 -3.16 -27.12
C GLY A 599 20.24 -4.52 -27.36
N PRO A 600 20.72 -5.32 -28.33
CA PRO A 600 20.13 -6.62 -28.63
C PRO A 600 20.13 -7.54 -27.41
N LYS A 601 18.96 -8.05 -27.00
CA LYS A 601 18.77 -8.91 -25.81
C LYS A 601 19.31 -8.30 -24.50
N GLY A 602 19.40 -6.98 -24.40
CA GLY A 602 19.94 -6.31 -23.20
C GLY A 602 21.48 -6.33 -23.11
N GLN A 603 22.19 -6.67 -24.19
CA GLN A 603 23.66 -6.80 -24.15
C GLN A 603 24.35 -5.49 -23.74
N THR A 604 23.90 -4.35 -24.28
CA THR A 604 24.53 -3.04 -24.02
C THR A 604 24.30 -2.61 -22.58
N ILE A 605 23.05 -2.68 -22.10
CA ILE A 605 22.73 -2.30 -20.72
C ILE A 605 23.43 -3.21 -19.71
N ASN A 606 23.47 -4.53 -19.96
CA ASN A 606 24.20 -5.46 -19.10
C ASN A 606 25.70 -5.17 -19.07
N ALA A 607 26.31 -4.86 -20.23
CA ALA A 607 27.73 -4.47 -20.26
C ALA A 607 28.00 -3.19 -19.46
N ILE A 608 27.12 -2.18 -19.52
CA ILE A 608 27.27 -0.96 -18.70
C ILE A 608 27.18 -1.31 -17.21
N GLN A 609 26.19 -2.13 -16.80
CA GLN A 609 26.03 -2.55 -15.41
C GLN A 609 27.24 -3.36 -14.91
N ASP A 610 27.73 -4.31 -15.72
CA ASP A 610 28.88 -5.16 -15.38
C ASP A 610 30.19 -4.35 -15.26
N GLU A 611 30.41 -3.37 -16.13
CA GLU A 611 31.62 -2.54 -16.13
C GLU A 611 31.62 -1.47 -15.03
N THR A 612 30.46 -0.87 -14.74
CA THR A 612 30.36 0.26 -13.80
C THR A 612 29.99 -0.18 -12.38
N GLY A 613 29.41 -1.38 -12.24
CA GLY A 613 28.80 -1.86 -11.00
C GLY A 613 27.51 -1.14 -10.62
N ALA A 614 26.97 -0.29 -11.50
CA ALA A 614 25.69 0.38 -11.29
C ALA A 614 24.53 -0.53 -11.72
N GLU A 615 23.38 -0.39 -11.06
CA GLU A 615 22.11 -0.97 -11.49
C GLU A 615 21.34 0.03 -12.34
N ILE A 616 20.81 -0.39 -13.48
CA ILE A 616 20.14 0.49 -14.43
C ILE A 616 18.73 -0.03 -14.70
N SER A 617 17.73 0.82 -14.48
CA SER A 617 16.33 0.58 -14.85
C SER A 617 15.90 1.61 -15.89
N ILE A 618 15.24 1.16 -16.95
CA ILE A 618 14.75 2.03 -18.03
C ILE A 618 13.23 1.92 -18.09
N GLU A 619 12.56 3.06 -18.12
CA GLU A 619 11.12 3.20 -18.28
C GLU A 619 10.76 3.49 -19.75
N ASP A 620 9.53 3.17 -20.13
CA ASP A 620 9.05 3.30 -21.52
C ASP A 620 8.97 4.77 -22.00
N ASP A 621 8.97 5.73 -21.07
CA ASP A 621 8.95 7.18 -21.36
C ASP A 621 10.36 7.77 -21.59
N GLY A 622 11.40 6.95 -21.57
CA GLY A 622 12.79 7.34 -21.72
C GLY A 622 13.47 7.77 -20.42
N THR A 623 12.81 7.63 -19.27
CA THR A 623 13.44 7.85 -17.96
C THR A 623 14.33 6.65 -17.59
N ILE A 624 15.57 6.93 -17.21
CA ILE A 624 16.56 5.94 -16.77
C ILE A 624 16.96 6.24 -15.32
N TYR A 625 16.77 5.25 -14.45
CA TYR A 625 17.24 5.28 -13.07
C TYR A 625 18.56 4.52 -12.96
N VAL A 626 19.62 5.22 -12.57
CA VAL A 626 20.96 4.66 -12.38
C VAL A 626 21.27 4.63 -10.88
N GLY A 627 21.29 3.44 -10.30
CA GLY A 627 21.61 3.21 -8.90
C GLY A 627 23.05 2.76 -8.70
N ALA A 628 23.80 3.41 -7.82
CA ALA A 628 25.10 2.90 -7.39
C ALA A 628 25.35 3.14 -5.90
N THR A 629 26.21 2.32 -5.30
CA THR A 629 26.65 2.48 -3.90
C THR A 629 27.70 3.57 -3.72
N ASN A 630 28.26 4.11 -4.81
CA ASN A 630 29.18 5.24 -4.78
C ASN A 630 28.97 6.16 -6.00
N GLY A 631 29.27 7.45 -5.82
CA GLY A 631 29.11 8.48 -6.86
C GLY A 631 29.88 8.21 -8.17
N PRO A 632 31.16 7.78 -8.12
CA PRO A 632 31.94 7.49 -9.34
C PRO A 632 31.31 6.42 -10.24
N SER A 633 30.79 5.32 -9.66
CA SER A 633 30.10 4.27 -10.41
C SER A 633 28.82 4.78 -11.09
N ALA A 634 28.03 5.60 -10.38
CA ALA A 634 26.83 6.21 -10.97
C ALA A 634 27.19 7.13 -12.14
N GLN A 635 28.18 8.01 -11.96
CA GLN A 635 28.58 8.96 -13.00
C GLN A 635 29.13 8.24 -14.24
N ALA A 636 29.94 7.20 -14.06
CA ALA A 636 30.47 6.42 -15.18
C ALA A 636 29.35 5.76 -16.01
N ALA A 637 28.30 5.26 -15.35
CA ALA A 637 27.13 4.71 -16.02
C ALA A 637 26.32 5.79 -16.76
N VAL A 638 26.09 6.93 -16.12
CA VAL A 638 25.41 8.10 -16.71
C VAL A 638 26.14 8.61 -17.95
N ASP A 639 27.46 8.76 -17.88
CA ASP A 639 28.28 9.23 -19.00
C ASP A 639 28.21 8.28 -20.18
N ARG A 640 28.17 6.97 -19.92
CA ARG A 640 28.07 5.96 -20.98
C ARG A 640 26.68 5.91 -21.61
N ILE A 641 25.63 6.02 -20.79
CA ILE A 641 24.25 6.15 -21.27
C ILE A 641 24.12 7.39 -22.16
N ASN A 642 24.64 8.54 -21.70
CA ASN A 642 24.62 9.78 -22.46
C ASN A 642 25.44 9.67 -23.75
N GLY A 643 26.59 9.01 -23.73
CA GLY A 643 27.39 8.76 -24.94
C GLY A 643 26.64 7.97 -26.02
N ILE A 644 25.70 7.10 -25.62
CA ILE A 644 24.88 6.29 -26.54
C ILE A 644 23.62 7.04 -26.97
N ALA A 645 22.90 7.63 -26.02
CA ALA A 645 21.60 8.23 -26.23
C ALA A 645 21.66 9.67 -26.76
N ASN A 646 22.64 10.43 -26.29
CA ASN A 646 22.93 11.81 -26.67
C ASN A 646 24.37 11.90 -27.20
N PRO A 647 24.73 11.20 -28.29
CA PRO A 647 26.06 11.31 -28.86
C PRO A 647 26.26 12.80 -29.18
N THR A 648 27.22 13.44 -28.51
CA THR A 648 27.55 14.85 -28.70
C THR A 648 27.66 15.07 -30.20
N LEU A 649 26.65 15.72 -30.78
CA LEU A 649 26.68 16.04 -32.20
C LEU A 649 27.74 17.12 -32.33
N PRO A 650 28.87 16.81 -32.99
CA PRO A 650 29.93 17.78 -33.10
C PRO A 650 29.36 19.02 -33.78
N LYS A 651 29.47 20.20 -33.16
CA LYS A 651 28.96 21.43 -33.76
C LYS A 651 30.04 22.02 -34.66
N VAL A 652 29.63 22.64 -35.77
CA VAL A 652 30.54 23.42 -36.62
C VAL A 652 31.24 24.47 -35.74
N GLY A 653 32.57 24.51 -35.78
CA GLY A 653 33.44 25.35 -34.93
C GLY A 653 34.04 24.68 -33.70
N GLU A 654 33.69 23.43 -33.39
CA GLU A 654 34.23 22.70 -32.23
C GLU A 654 35.61 22.08 -32.55
N ARG A 655 36.55 22.19 -31.60
CA ARG A 655 37.96 21.79 -31.77
C ARG A 655 38.23 20.44 -31.11
N PHE A 656 38.90 19.54 -31.82
CA PHE A 656 39.22 18.19 -31.38
C PHE A 656 40.71 17.90 -31.58
N LEU A 657 41.30 17.19 -30.62
CA LEU A 657 42.59 16.53 -30.82
C LEU A 657 42.33 15.11 -31.34
N GLY A 658 42.26 14.97 -32.66
CA GLY A 658 41.92 13.71 -33.32
C GLY A 658 43.15 12.90 -33.73
N THR A 659 42.98 11.60 -33.94
CA THR A 659 44.06 10.71 -34.41
C THR A 659 43.82 10.30 -35.86
N VAL A 660 44.83 10.38 -36.72
CA VAL A 660 44.74 9.96 -38.14
C VAL A 660 44.55 8.45 -38.20
N VAL A 661 43.39 8.00 -38.67
CA VAL A 661 43.07 6.56 -38.81
C VAL A 661 43.47 6.04 -40.18
N LYS A 662 43.31 6.87 -41.22
CA LYS A 662 43.55 6.49 -42.60
C LYS A 662 43.88 7.70 -43.45
N THR A 663 44.89 7.58 -44.31
CA THR A 663 45.18 8.57 -45.36
C THR A 663 44.62 8.08 -46.70
N ALA A 664 44.24 9.02 -47.56
CA ALA A 664 43.80 8.79 -48.93
C ALA A 664 44.33 9.92 -49.83
N ALA A 665 44.31 9.71 -51.14
CA ALA A 665 44.85 10.68 -52.11
C ALA A 665 44.19 12.08 -52.05
N PHE A 666 42.98 12.19 -51.47
CA PHE A 666 42.23 13.44 -51.35
C PHE A 666 42.18 14.02 -49.92
N GLY A 667 42.77 13.33 -48.92
CA GLY A 667 42.74 13.82 -47.53
C GLY A 667 43.08 12.75 -46.48
N ALA A 668 43.03 13.15 -45.21
CA ALA A 668 43.21 12.28 -44.06
C ALA A 668 41.89 12.13 -43.29
N PHE A 669 41.56 10.89 -42.90
CA PHE A 669 40.46 10.59 -41.99
C PHE A 669 40.97 10.60 -40.56
N ILE A 670 40.39 11.46 -39.74
CA ILE A 670 40.80 11.72 -38.37
C ILE A 670 39.65 11.30 -37.45
N SER A 671 39.92 10.39 -36.52
CA SER A 671 38.93 9.98 -35.51
C SER A 671 38.77 11.10 -34.48
N LEU A 672 37.54 11.59 -34.35
CA LEU A 672 37.15 12.65 -33.41
C LEU A 672 36.56 12.05 -32.14
N LEU A 673 35.72 11.02 -32.31
CA LEU A 673 35.06 10.23 -31.28
C LEU A 673 35.02 8.76 -31.73
N PRO A 674 34.90 7.79 -30.81
CA PRO A 674 34.78 6.37 -31.17
C PRO A 674 33.65 6.13 -32.19
N GLY A 675 34.01 5.62 -33.38
CA GLY A 675 33.07 5.35 -34.47
C GLY A 675 32.70 6.54 -35.36
N ARG A 676 33.35 7.71 -35.19
CA ARG A 676 33.05 8.93 -35.96
C ARG A 676 34.33 9.62 -36.44
N ASP A 677 34.55 9.57 -37.75
CA ASP A 677 35.72 10.12 -38.42
C ASP A 677 35.35 11.40 -39.20
N GLY A 678 36.21 12.41 -39.13
CA GLY A 678 36.14 13.61 -39.98
C GLY A 678 37.20 13.57 -41.07
N LEU A 679 36.90 14.17 -42.22
CA LEU A 679 37.81 14.26 -43.36
C LEU A 679 38.52 15.62 -43.35
N LEU A 680 39.85 15.59 -43.20
CA LEU A 680 40.73 16.72 -43.47
C LEU A 680 41.18 16.67 -44.93
N HIS A 681 40.65 17.56 -45.77
CA HIS A 681 40.96 17.58 -47.20
C HIS A 681 42.43 17.94 -47.47
N ILE A 682 43.05 17.37 -48.51
CA ILE A 682 44.47 17.56 -48.84
C ILE A 682 44.89 19.04 -48.95
N SER A 683 43.98 19.92 -49.41
CA SER A 683 44.24 21.37 -49.51
C SER A 683 44.39 22.08 -48.16
N LYS A 684 43.94 21.45 -47.06
CA LYS A 684 43.97 22.00 -45.70
C LYS A 684 45.09 21.39 -44.84
N VAL A 685 45.86 20.45 -45.39
CA VAL A 685 46.95 19.74 -44.68
C VAL A 685 48.24 20.58 -44.60
N GLY A 686 48.55 21.32 -45.67
CA GLY A 686 49.89 21.89 -45.92
C GLY A 686 50.17 23.30 -45.41
N ASP A 687 49.38 23.84 -44.47
CA ASP A 687 49.62 25.16 -43.86
C ASP A 687 49.90 26.30 -44.87
N GLY A 688 49.25 26.28 -46.03
CA GLY A 688 49.41 27.27 -47.11
C GLY A 688 50.39 26.90 -48.23
N LYS A 689 51.02 25.72 -48.17
CA LYS A 689 51.83 25.15 -49.27
C LYS A 689 51.02 24.13 -50.07
N ARG A 690 51.28 24.04 -51.39
CA ARG A 690 50.65 23.04 -52.26
C ARG A 690 51.17 21.66 -51.87
N VAL A 691 50.26 20.79 -51.42
CA VAL A 691 50.55 19.42 -51.00
C VAL A 691 50.26 18.48 -52.18
N GLU A 692 51.23 17.68 -52.60
CA GLU A 692 51.04 16.64 -53.63
C GLU A 692 50.65 15.29 -53.05
N LYS A 693 51.10 14.96 -51.82
CA LYS A 693 50.76 13.72 -51.11
C LYS A 693 50.45 14.00 -49.64
N VAL A 694 49.39 13.39 -49.12
CA VAL A 694 48.97 13.54 -47.71
C VAL A 694 49.99 12.88 -46.79
N GLU A 695 50.61 11.78 -47.23
CA GLU A 695 51.60 11.02 -46.46
C GLU A 695 52.88 11.83 -46.15
N ASP A 696 53.15 12.91 -46.87
CA ASP A 696 54.31 13.78 -46.61
C ASP A 696 54.13 14.65 -45.36
N PHE A 697 52.90 14.76 -44.85
CA PHE A 697 52.54 15.67 -43.74
C PHE A 697 51.81 14.98 -42.59
N LEU A 698 51.13 13.86 -42.83
CA LEU A 698 50.35 13.15 -41.83
C LEU A 698 50.51 11.63 -42.02
N ASN A 699 50.97 10.95 -40.97
CA ASN A 699 51.01 9.50 -40.90
C ASN A 699 49.82 8.95 -40.12
N VAL A 700 49.45 7.71 -40.43
CA VAL A 700 48.45 6.97 -39.64
C VAL A 700 48.97 6.84 -38.20
N GLY A 701 48.17 7.28 -37.23
CA GLY A 701 48.54 7.34 -35.81
C GLY A 701 48.92 8.73 -35.30
N ASP A 702 49.12 9.72 -36.18
CA ASP A 702 49.45 11.08 -35.77
C ASP A 702 48.27 11.77 -35.08
N LYS A 703 48.56 12.54 -34.01
CA LYS A 703 47.58 13.38 -33.32
C LYS A 703 47.58 14.78 -33.91
N VAL A 704 46.42 15.26 -34.33
CA VAL A 704 46.26 16.56 -35.01
C VAL A 704 45.11 17.33 -34.38
N GLU A 705 45.34 18.61 -34.09
CA GLU A 705 44.28 19.52 -33.70
C GLU A 705 43.48 19.99 -34.93
N VAL A 706 42.19 19.77 -34.89
CA VAL A 706 41.27 20.02 -36.00
C VAL A 706 39.99 20.68 -35.50
N GLU A 707 39.46 21.61 -36.28
CA GLU A 707 38.17 22.26 -36.08
C GLU A 707 37.17 21.73 -37.10
N ILE A 708 35.91 21.55 -36.70
CA ILE A 708 34.86 21.13 -37.63
C ILE A 708 34.43 22.31 -38.48
N ALA A 709 34.77 22.26 -39.77
CA ALA A 709 34.46 23.31 -40.73
C ALA A 709 33.02 23.22 -41.24
N ASP A 710 32.53 22.02 -41.50
CA ASP A 710 31.18 21.81 -42.02
C ASP A 710 30.70 20.37 -41.78
N ILE A 711 29.38 20.18 -41.77
CA ILE A 711 28.74 18.86 -41.70
C ILE A 711 27.72 18.79 -42.84
N ASP A 712 27.94 17.90 -43.80
CA ASP A 712 27.03 17.79 -44.95
C ASP A 712 25.67 17.19 -44.55
N ALA A 713 24.69 17.33 -45.45
CA ALA A 713 23.34 16.78 -45.27
C ALA A 713 23.29 15.24 -45.17
N ARG A 714 24.40 14.54 -45.39
CA ARG A 714 24.56 13.08 -45.26
C ARG A 714 25.36 12.70 -44.00
N GLY A 715 25.70 13.67 -43.14
CA GLY A 715 26.41 13.47 -41.88
C GLY A 715 27.93 13.33 -41.99
N LYS A 716 28.54 13.65 -43.14
CA LYS A 716 30.00 13.67 -43.29
C LYS A 716 30.57 14.94 -42.66
N ILE A 717 31.59 14.77 -41.83
CA ILE A 717 32.24 15.85 -41.09
C ILE A 717 33.48 16.29 -41.85
N TYR A 718 33.57 17.58 -42.18
CA TYR A 718 34.73 18.19 -42.81
C TYR A 718 35.54 18.95 -41.76
N LEU A 719 36.85 18.76 -41.80
CA LEU A 719 37.78 19.28 -40.81
C LEU A 719 38.71 20.33 -41.42
N ASP A 720 39.02 21.35 -40.63
CA ASP A 720 40.10 22.30 -40.88
C ASP A 720 41.21 22.11 -39.83
N LYS A 721 42.47 22.08 -40.28
CA LYS A 721 43.63 21.94 -39.41
C LYS A 721 43.87 23.26 -38.67
N ILE A 722 43.99 23.19 -37.35
CA ILE A 722 44.32 24.36 -36.52
C ILE A 722 45.83 24.46 -36.45
N ARG A 723 46.37 25.64 -36.76
CA ARG A 723 47.80 25.91 -36.59
C ARG A 723 48.08 26.24 -35.12
N PRO A 724 49.16 25.74 -34.53
CA PRO A 724 49.63 26.23 -33.24
C PRO A 724 49.99 27.72 -33.37
N GLU A 725 49.54 28.55 -32.44
CA GLU A 725 49.84 29.99 -32.38
C GLU A 725 51.36 30.21 -32.36
N GLY A 726 51.90 30.93 -33.35
CA GLY A 726 53.32 31.34 -33.37
C GLY A 726 54.08 31.30 -34.71
N ALA A 727 53.45 31.10 -35.87
CA ALA A 727 54.14 31.13 -37.17
C ALA A 727 53.59 32.21 -38.12
N GLU A 728 54.45 33.18 -38.47
CA GLU A 728 54.18 34.35 -39.32
C GLU A 728 53.72 34.01 -40.75
N ALA A 729 52.82 34.84 -41.29
CA ALA A 729 52.36 34.78 -42.68
C ALA A 729 53.29 35.58 -43.61
N PRO A 730 53.55 35.15 -44.87
CA PRO A 730 54.09 36.04 -45.88
C PRO A 730 52.98 36.84 -46.57
N ALA A 731 53.34 38.07 -46.90
CA ALA A 731 52.50 39.17 -47.36
C ALA A 731 51.90 39.00 -48.76
N ALA A 732 50.82 39.75 -48.97
CA ALA A 732 50.07 39.91 -50.22
C ALA A 732 50.92 40.47 -51.36
N GLY A 733 50.65 39.98 -52.58
CA GLY A 733 51.09 40.59 -53.84
C GLY A 733 49.90 40.73 -54.78
N GLU A 734 49.56 41.98 -55.11
CA GLU A 734 48.57 42.40 -56.11
C GLU A 734 48.99 42.03 -57.54
N ALA A 735 48.02 41.67 -58.39
CA ALA A 735 47.92 42.20 -59.75
C ALA A 735 46.54 41.89 -60.37
N ALA A 736 45.86 42.99 -60.78
CA ALA A 736 44.92 43.20 -61.90
C ALA A 736 44.32 41.97 -62.60
N GLY A 737 43.00 41.86 -62.83
CA GLY A 737 42.12 42.86 -63.43
C GLY A 737 41.59 42.28 -64.76
N GLY A 738 40.28 42.06 -64.89
CA GLY A 738 39.69 41.44 -66.09
C GLY A 738 38.19 41.21 -66.01
N GLU A 739 37.44 42.27 -66.28
CA GLU A 739 36.11 42.37 -66.90
C GLU A 739 35.09 41.20 -66.83
N ARG A 740 33.95 41.50 -66.23
CA ARG A 740 32.64 40.91 -66.55
C ARG A 740 32.16 41.39 -67.92
N PRO A 741 31.35 40.58 -68.62
CA PRO A 741 30.18 41.11 -69.30
C PRO A 741 28.88 40.59 -68.68
N ALA A 742 27.90 41.49 -68.65
CA ALA A 742 26.53 41.27 -68.22
C ALA A 742 25.59 41.00 -69.41
N GLY A 743 24.45 40.37 -69.11
CA GLY A 743 23.25 40.29 -69.96
C GLY A 743 23.08 38.94 -70.64
N ARG A 744 21.88 38.39 -70.83
CA ARG A 744 20.51 38.91 -70.66
C ARG A 744 19.53 37.73 -70.86
N ASP A 745 18.48 37.72 -70.06
CA ASP A 745 17.06 37.55 -70.43
C ASP A 745 16.51 36.35 -71.25
N ARG A 746 15.33 35.91 -70.75
CA ARG A 746 14.20 35.18 -71.39
C ARG A 746 14.44 33.69 -71.64
N GLY A 747 13.61 32.76 -71.16
CA GLY A 747 12.16 32.77 -71.04
C GLY A 747 11.61 31.74 -72.05
N GLY A 748 10.83 30.75 -71.62
CA GLY A 748 10.24 29.81 -72.57
C GLY A 748 9.75 28.49 -71.98
N ASP A 749 8.53 28.55 -71.46
CA ASP A 749 7.56 27.48 -71.29
C ASP A 749 7.46 26.52 -72.49
N ARG A 750 7.26 25.21 -72.23
CA ARG A 750 6.42 24.24 -72.98
C ARG A 750 6.63 22.81 -72.48
N GLY A 751 5.55 22.19 -72.00
CA GLY A 751 5.48 20.77 -71.63
C GLY A 751 5.41 19.79 -72.82
N PRO A 752 4.54 18.77 -72.78
CA PRO A 752 4.89 17.42 -72.34
C PRO A 752 4.66 16.35 -73.43
N ARG A 753 5.24 15.15 -73.25
CA ARG A 753 4.91 13.84 -73.87
C ARG A 753 6.03 12.87 -73.44
N GLY A 754 5.81 11.62 -73.07
CA GLY A 754 4.68 10.74 -73.28
C GLY A 754 5.23 9.34 -73.58
N ASP A 755 4.95 8.41 -72.66
CA ASP A 755 4.47 7.06 -72.93
C ASP A 755 5.40 5.94 -73.44
N ARG A 756 4.94 4.72 -73.11
CA ARG A 756 5.41 3.34 -73.37
C ARG A 756 6.34 2.77 -72.28
N GLY A 757 5.95 1.78 -71.49
CA GLY A 757 4.96 0.71 -71.71
C GLY A 757 5.72 -0.62 -71.78
N GLY A 758 5.37 -1.59 -70.92
CA GLY A 758 6.07 -2.87 -70.87
C GLY A 758 5.60 -3.77 -69.73
N ASP A 759 4.41 -4.31 -69.93
CA ASP A 759 3.61 -5.21 -69.09
C ASP A 759 4.16 -6.66 -69.02
N ARG A 760 3.53 -7.45 -68.12
CA ARG A 760 3.54 -8.92 -67.91
C ARG A 760 4.58 -9.47 -66.91
N GLY A 761 4.21 -10.25 -65.89
CA GLY A 761 2.94 -10.87 -65.51
C GLY A 761 3.21 -12.19 -64.76
N GLY A 762 2.23 -12.66 -63.97
CA GLY A 762 2.09 -14.11 -63.69
C GLY A 762 2.29 -14.62 -62.26
N ASP A 763 1.29 -14.34 -61.42
CA ASP A 763 0.46 -15.27 -60.61
C ASP A 763 0.91 -16.73 -60.28
N ARG A 764 0.48 -17.14 -59.07
CA ARG A 764 0.16 -18.49 -58.52
C ARG A 764 1.21 -19.37 -57.82
N GLY A 765 0.80 -19.79 -56.62
CA GLY A 765 0.65 -21.22 -56.32
C GLY A 765 1.37 -21.72 -55.08
N GLY A 766 0.61 -22.03 -54.02
CA GLY A 766 1.11 -22.79 -52.87
C GLY A 766 1.13 -24.30 -53.12
N GLU A 767 1.80 -25.05 -52.24
CA GLU A 767 1.29 -26.28 -51.62
C GLU A 767 2.30 -26.89 -50.64
N ARG A 768 1.71 -27.66 -49.73
CA ARG A 768 2.30 -28.46 -48.65
C ARG A 768 3.23 -29.56 -49.20
N ARG A 769 4.17 -30.02 -48.36
CA ARG A 769 4.47 -31.45 -48.20
C ARG A 769 5.22 -31.75 -46.90
N SER A 770 4.66 -32.70 -46.17
CA SER A 770 5.25 -33.50 -45.09
C SER A 770 6.23 -34.53 -45.65
N GLU A 771 7.22 -34.95 -44.84
CA GLU A 771 7.48 -36.34 -44.43
C GLU A 771 8.87 -36.51 -43.80
N GLY A 772 8.95 -37.29 -42.72
CA GLY A 772 9.99 -38.32 -42.60
C GLY A 772 10.98 -38.24 -41.42
N GLY A 773 10.94 -39.26 -40.55
CA GLY A 773 12.09 -39.82 -39.81
C GLY A 773 12.11 -39.55 -38.31
N GLU A 774 11.52 -40.39 -37.45
CA GLU A 774 12.02 -41.66 -36.89
C GLU A 774 13.14 -41.54 -35.83
N GLY A 775 12.89 -42.18 -34.66
CA GLY A 775 13.92 -42.93 -33.93
C GLY A 775 14.21 -42.48 -32.49
N GLY A 776 13.80 -43.28 -31.50
CA GLY A 776 14.37 -43.19 -30.13
C GLY A 776 13.51 -43.77 -29.00
N ASP A 777 13.50 -45.08 -28.87
CA ASP A 777 12.76 -45.89 -27.90
C ASP A 777 13.54 -46.09 -26.57
N ARG A 778 12.87 -45.90 -25.41
CA ARG A 778 13.02 -46.59 -24.08
C ARG A 778 14.28 -46.44 -23.18
N PRO A 779 14.24 -46.84 -21.87
CA PRO A 779 13.11 -47.09 -20.95
C PRO A 779 13.26 -46.61 -19.47
N ARG A 780 12.10 -46.51 -18.80
CA ARG A 780 11.73 -46.85 -17.39
C ARG A 780 12.83 -47.06 -16.31
N ARG A 781 12.63 -46.40 -15.15
CA ARG A 781 12.80 -47.06 -13.83
C ARG A 781 11.84 -46.49 -12.76
N ARG A 782 11.19 -47.41 -12.04
CA ARG A 782 10.35 -47.24 -10.84
C ARG A 782 11.19 -46.80 -9.64
N THR A 783 10.58 -46.10 -8.68
CA THR A 783 10.43 -46.55 -7.27
C THR A 783 9.39 -45.75 -6.49
N ARG A 784 8.73 -46.43 -5.55
CA ARG A 784 7.71 -45.96 -4.58
C ARG A 784 8.37 -45.65 -3.22
N HIS A 785 7.60 -44.94 -2.38
CA HIS A 785 7.72 -44.71 -0.93
C HIS A 785 8.89 -43.81 -0.51
N SER A 786 8.72 -42.82 0.38
CA SER A 786 7.88 -42.73 1.58
C SER A 786 7.19 -41.38 1.75
#